data_AF-A0A7W1XVW2-F1
#
_entry.id   AF-A0A7W1XVW2-F1
#
_cell.length_a   1.000
_cell.length_b   1.000
_cell.length_c   1.000
_cell.angle_alpha   90.00
_cell.angle_beta   90.00
_cell.angle_gamma   90.00
#
_symmetry.space_group_name_H-M   'P 1'
#
loop_
_entity.id
_entity.type
_entity.pdbx_description
1 polymer ?
#
loop_
_entity_poly.entity_id
_entity_poly.type
_entity_poly.pdbx_seq_one_letter_code
_entity_poly.pdbx_strand_id
1 'polypeptide(L)'
;MTTSKHFVFYTILTTLFLGGLGDLIAGSSTESENFLTLQLGERVIVVLKDGSEVVGELVEETETEISVKSVFGVTTIESSRIEEVIRGEEVDRREFRKREKSANRRGSAKAFLDLARWAEQRGLSAQSVSAYQRVLELDPENEPARIALGWGQTADGAWKKPSEVKDLIAKGWSLSGGKLSAPGGKGESGVSPEKPPVPNPAPRVPKASPAPGSTAEALSPEQKKRREKELEKRRENREKFEEKKRKEYEGVPWPNRSIIKSRNWQIECNSTPEVSRTYQWIMEALSSTLGKFFKAKDVRRQKPVVKIYRNHDEFMLKTGMGPGVGGFYQPSSQNVVAYHGTFGLTGTTYTVLAHEGTHAFQGKKMANMGNYPNWYIEGMAVYFGDGSKLDYKKKKIVSGLIPRDRLFHIQDKIRENKHTPLSKLGGLARNRFSGTHYADSWAVWHYLINGPESKKGQRFLAEYWIMGEKRRVAQRQFNELAEKYFGSVAEMEKDWQAYVLSLKPDPAGEIEGDVFTSMDFMFKITRPNSQWDFILEDIEDRDLVLLRKGDTRNEIRVRLLSKSEETQTPEDWVQADLLPALRKKYDNVVQLEGELGGLEAFVFEYEDRAPEPPKKDEEKDAEKSGDAKTRTLALQDPPDGEKSGDKKEEAAEREPFKPLKHRSYVLVGVSNAYELRGSFELPEFNSHLPDLDWVSFSFEKILQNRW
;
A
#
# COMPACT_ATOMS: atom_id res chain seq x y z
N MET A 1 10.46 67.63 -3.75
CA MET A 1 11.48 66.69 -3.22
C MET A 1 10.80 65.33 -3.16
N THR A 2 10.93 64.51 -4.20
CA THR A 2 11.95 63.44 -4.36
C THR A 2 11.75 62.29 -3.34
N THR A 3 11.52 61.03 -3.72
CA THR A 3 11.82 60.38 -5.01
C THR A 3 10.88 59.20 -5.33
N SER A 4 10.61 59.02 -6.63
CA SER A 4 9.90 57.87 -7.22
C SER A 4 10.87 56.69 -7.49
N LYS A 5 10.34 55.49 -7.72
CA LYS A 5 10.79 54.63 -8.83
C LYS A 5 9.62 53.78 -9.37
N HIS A 6 9.53 53.69 -10.69
CA HIS A 6 8.36 53.21 -11.43
C HIS A 6 8.47 51.76 -11.92
N PHE A 7 7.30 51.15 -12.11
CA PHE A 7 7.08 50.07 -13.09
C PHE A 7 7.13 50.65 -14.51
N VAL A 8 7.64 49.90 -15.49
CA VAL A 8 7.62 50.29 -16.91
C VAL A 8 6.86 49.24 -17.72
N PHE A 9 5.78 49.67 -18.36
CA PHE A 9 5.18 49.03 -19.53
C PHE A 9 5.77 49.66 -20.80
N TYR A 10 5.88 48.90 -21.89
CA TYR A 10 6.04 49.47 -23.23
C TYR A 10 5.24 48.68 -24.26
N THR A 11 4.42 49.40 -25.02
CA THR A 11 3.71 48.96 -26.22
C THR A 11 4.19 49.85 -27.37
N ILE A 12 4.49 49.28 -28.55
CA ILE A 12 4.80 49.90 -29.87
C ILE A 12 5.27 48.71 -30.77
N LEU A 13 5.01 48.58 -32.08
CA LEU A 13 4.59 49.53 -33.12
C LEU A 13 3.66 48.85 -34.16
N THR A 14 2.84 49.65 -34.86
CA THR A 14 2.07 49.24 -36.05
C THR A 14 2.77 49.73 -37.33
N THR A 15 2.74 48.94 -38.42
CA THR A 15 3.16 49.45 -39.76
C THR A 15 2.15 49.03 -40.83
N LEU A 16 1.66 49.99 -41.61
CA LEU A 16 0.81 49.78 -42.79
C LEU A 16 1.64 49.48 -44.04
N PHE A 17 1.04 48.80 -45.02
CA PHE A 17 1.27 49.07 -46.44
C PHE A 17 -0.05 49.03 -47.23
N LEU A 18 -0.20 49.92 -48.21
CA LEU A 18 -1.38 50.04 -49.09
C LEU A 18 -1.19 49.25 -50.40
N GLY A 19 -2.30 48.76 -50.96
CA GLY A 19 -2.45 48.28 -52.33
C GLY A 19 -3.85 47.67 -52.49
N GLY A 20 -4.61 48.03 -53.53
CA GLY A 20 -6.05 47.69 -53.59
C GLY A 20 -6.60 47.34 -54.97
N LEU A 21 -7.93 47.34 -55.05
CA LEU A 21 -8.84 47.10 -56.20
C LEU A 21 -9.08 45.64 -56.67
N GLY A 22 -10.35 45.23 -56.53
CA GLY A 22 -11.13 44.43 -57.51
C GLY A 22 -10.79 42.94 -57.68
N ASP A 23 -11.63 42.02 -57.21
CA ASP A 23 -12.90 41.63 -57.86
C ASP A 23 -13.64 40.53 -57.07
N LEU A 24 -14.95 40.38 -57.31
CA LEU A 24 -15.73 39.24 -56.80
C LEU A 24 -15.44 37.97 -57.61
N ILE A 25 -14.86 36.95 -56.97
CA ILE A 25 -15.04 35.56 -57.39
C ILE A 25 -15.39 34.72 -56.16
N ALA A 26 -16.49 33.97 -56.26
CA ALA A 26 -16.89 33.01 -55.24
C ALA A 26 -15.87 31.85 -55.21
N GLY A 27 -15.03 31.82 -54.18
CA GLY A 27 -14.06 30.76 -53.93
C GLY A 27 -14.36 30.07 -52.61
N SER A 28 -14.66 28.78 -52.68
CA SER A 28 -14.82 27.90 -51.51
C SER A 28 -13.62 28.01 -50.57
N SER A 29 -13.83 28.56 -49.37
CA SER A 29 -12.89 28.37 -48.27
C SER A 29 -13.10 26.96 -47.72
N THR A 30 -12.25 26.03 -48.15
CA THR A 30 -12.04 24.78 -47.42
C THR A 30 -11.45 25.12 -46.06
N GLU A 31 -12.32 25.24 -45.05
CA GLU A 31 -11.89 25.09 -43.67
C GLU A 31 -11.26 23.71 -43.54
N SER A 32 -9.98 23.68 -43.17
CA SER A 32 -9.27 22.44 -42.93
C SER A 32 -9.76 21.84 -41.62
N GLU A 33 -10.79 20.99 -41.71
CA GLU A 33 -11.18 20.10 -40.63
C GLU A 33 -9.99 19.24 -40.21
N ASN A 34 -9.31 19.64 -39.14
CA ASN A 34 -8.41 18.76 -38.40
C ASN A 34 -9.24 17.80 -37.52
N PHE A 35 -10.07 16.97 -38.15
CA PHE A 35 -10.47 15.69 -37.57
C PHE A 35 -9.25 14.77 -37.53
N LEU A 36 -8.37 15.03 -36.54
CA LEU A 36 -7.24 14.18 -36.25
C LEU A 36 -7.76 12.83 -35.76
N THR A 37 -7.50 11.82 -36.58
CA THR A 37 -7.81 10.39 -36.40
C THR A 37 -8.01 9.94 -34.95
N LEU A 38 -9.25 9.60 -34.61
CA LEU A 38 -9.65 8.85 -33.42
C LEU A 38 -8.84 7.53 -33.30
N GLN A 39 -7.89 7.48 -32.37
CA GLN A 39 -7.40 6.21 -31.82
C GLN A 39 -8.10 5.95 -30.49
N LEU A 40 -9.13 5.09 -30.50
CA LEU A 40 -9.69 4.56 -29.26
C LEU A 40 -8.58 3.85 -28.47
N GLY A 41 -8.46 4.18 -27.19
CA GLY A 41 -7.35 3.74 -26.34
C GLY A 41 -6.16 4.71 -26.26
N GLU A 42 -6.14 5.81 -27.03
CA GLU A 42 -5.13 6.87 -26.85
C GLU A 42 -5.24 7.47 -25.44
N ARG A 43 -4.11 7.70 -24.76
CA ARG A 43 -4.11 8.39 -23.47
C ARG A 43 -4.15 9.90 -23.67
N VAL A 44 -5.16 10.56 -23.09
CA VAL A 44 -5.42 11.99 -23.23
C VAL A 44 -5.42 12.71 -21.87
N ILE A 45 -5.19 14.03 -21.89
CA ILE A 45 -5.49 14.94 -20.78
C ILE A 45 -6.51 15.96 -21.28
N VAL A 46 -7.74 15.87 -20.80
CA VAL A 46 -8.81 16.84 -21.09
C VAL A 46 -8.74 17.94 -20.05
N VAL A 47 -8.35 19.14 -20.46
CA VAL A 47 -8.35 20.37 -19.65
C VAL A 47 -9.71 21.02 -19.77
N LEU A 48 -10.35 21.30 -18.63
CA LEU A 48 -11.67 21.95 -18.57
C LEU A 48 -11.53 23.46 -18.36
N LYS A 49 -12.59 24.20 -18.74
CA LYS A 49 -12.69 25.67 -18.59
C LYS A 49 -12.63 26.17 -17.15
N ASP A 50 -12.82 25.29 -16.17
CA ASP A 50 -12.63 25.57 -14.74
C ASP A 50 -11.18 25.32 -14.25
N GLY A 51 -10.27 24.94 -15.15
CA GLY A 51 -8.87 24.64 -14.87
C GLY A 51 -8.60 23.24 -14.34
N SER A 52 -9.60 22.35 -14.27
CA SER A 52 -9.41 20.95 -13.88
C SER A 52 -8.96 20.07 -15.06
N GLU A 53 -8.23 18.99 -14.75
CA GLU A 53 -7.68 18.06 -15.76
C GLU A 53 -8.20 16.64 -15.53
N VAL A 54 -8.78 16.02 -16.57
CA VAL A 54 -9.19 14.61 -16.58
C VAL A 54 -8.20 13.81 -17.42
N VAL A 55 -7.61 12.76 -16.83
CA VAL A 55 -6.55 11.95 -17.47
C VAL A 55 -6.99 10.50 -17.59
N GLY A 56 -6.84 9.91 -18.79
CA GLY A 56 -7.15 8.50 -19.01
C GLY A 56 -7.09 8.11 -20.48
N GLU A 57 -7.58 6.91 -20.80
CA GLU A 57 -7.70 6.38 -22.16
C GLU A 57 -8.98 6.92 -22.82
N LEU A 58 -8.91 7.42 -24.04
CA LEU A 58 -10.04 7.87 -24.83
C LEU A 58 -10.91 6.65 -25.21
N VAL A 59 -12.16 6.65 -24.76
CA VAL A 59 -13.14 5.58 -25.05
C VAL A 59 -13.99 5.95 -26.26
N GLU A 60 -14.44 7.19 -26.29
CA GLU A 60 -15.39 7.71 -27.27
C GLU A 60 -15.23 9.22 -27.32
N GLU A 61 -15.37 9.80 -28.51
CA GLU A 61 -15.41 11.24 -28.70
C GLU A 61 -16.35 11.54 -29.86
N THR A 62 -17.26 12.45 -29.59
CA THR A 62 -18.30 12.96 -30.50
C THR A 62 -18.21 14.49 -30.52
N GLU A 63 -18.94 15.14 -31.43
CA GLU A 63 -19.00 16.60 -31.47
C GLU A 63 -19.42 17.23 -30.13
N THR A 64 -20.27 16.53 -29.35
CA THR A 64 -20.87 17.03 -28.12
C THR A 64 -20.19 16.57 -26.83
N GLU A 65 -19.42 15.48 -26.85
CA GLU A 65 -18.81 14.89 -25.64
C GLU A 65 -17.58 14.02 -25.89
N ILE A 66 -16.69 13.98 -24.89
CA ILE A 66 -15.50 13.13 -24.82
C ILE A 66 -15.59 12.22 -23.59
N SER A 67 -15.51 10.91 -23.79
CA SER A 67 -15.51 9.89 -22.73
C SER A 67 -14.10 9.36 -22.49
N VAL A 68 -13.59 9.55 -21.27
CA VAL A 68 -12.22 9.19 -20.87
C VAL A 68 -12.25 8.13 -19.75
N LYS A 69 -11.66 6.97 -19.99
CA LYS A 69 -11.49 5.87 -19.04
C LYS A 69 -10.24 6.08 -18.19
N SER A 70 -10.46 6.41 -16.93
CA SER A 70 -9.43 6.39 -15.89
C SER A 70 -9.44 5.06 -15.14
N VAL A 71 -8.49 4.87 -14.21
CA VAL A 71 -8.51 3.75 -13.25
C VAL A 71 -9.75 3.73 -12.34
N PHE A 72 -10.53 4.82 -12.31
CA PHE A 72 -11.75 4.95 -11.50
C PHE A 72 -13.04 4.72 -12.31
N GLY A 73 -12.96 4.59 -13.63
CA GLY A 73 -14.10 4.40 -14.53
C GLY A 73 -14.07 5.35 -15.75
N VAL A 74 -15.12 5.26 -16.56
CA VAL A 74 -15.33 6.16 -17.72
C VAL A 74 -15.99 7.46 -17.25
N THR A 75 -15.38 8.58 -17.59
CA THR A 75 -15.86 9.94 -17.31
C THR A 75 -16.21 10.61 -18.64
N THR A 76 -17.49 10.87 -18.85
CA THR A 76 -17.99 11.60 -20.03
C THR A 76 -18.05 13.10 -19.74
N ILE A 77 -17.53 13.89 -20.68
CA ILE A 77 -17.28 15.33 -20.56
C ILE A 77 -17.90 16.02 -21.77
N GLU A 78 -18.90 16.86 -21.56
CA GLU A 78 -19.44 17.71 -22.63
C GLU A 78 -18.35 18.61 -23.24
N SER A 79 -18.24 18.64 -24.57
CA SER A 79 -17.30 19.48 -25.33
C SER A 79 -17.45 20.98 -24.97
N SER A 80 -18.64 21.40 -24.56
CA SER A 80 -18.94 22.75 -24.06
C SER A 80 -18.02 23.18 -22.90
N ARG A 81 -17.61 22.21 -22.05
CA ARG A 81 -16.82 22.40 -20.82
C ARG A 81 -15.32 22.26 -21.03
N ILE A 82 -14.90 21.75 -22.19
CA ILE A 82 -13.50 21.52 -22.54
C ILE A 82 -12.87 22.84 -22.99
N GLU A 83 -11.66 23.10 -22.50
CA GLU A 83 -10.78 24.19 -22.93
C GLU A 83 -9.72 23.67 -23.91
N GLU A 84 -9.09 22.54 -23.59
CA GLU A 84 -8.02 21.92 -24.39
C GLU A 84 -8.06 20.40 -24.23
N VAL A 85 -7.76 19.64 -25.30
CA VAL A 85 -7.49 18.20 -25.21
C VAL A 85 -6.05 17.95 -25.61
N ILE A 86 -5.22 17.62 -24.64
CA ILE A 86 -3.80 17.32 -24.84
C ILE A 86 -3.66 15.84 -25.16
N ARG A 87 -2.93 15.55 -26.25
CA ARG A 87 -2.78 14.23 -26.87
C ARG A 87 -1.32 13.88 -27.15
N GLY A 88 -1.05 12.63 -27.49
CA GLY A 88 0.28 12.14 -27.85
C GLY A 88 1.41 12.55 -26.90
N GLU A 89 2.55 12.99 -27.47
CA GLU A 89 3.80 13.21 -26.74
C GLU A 89 3.68 14.23 -25.58
N GLU A 90 2.79 15.23 -25.64
CA GLU A 90 2.68 16.22 -24.55
C GLU A 90 1.99 15.65 -23.30
N VAL A 91 1.16 14.62 -23.44
CA VAL A 91 0.63 13.84 -22.31
C VAL A 91 1.78 13.16 -21.57
N ASP A 92 2.64 12.45 -22.30
CA ASP A 92 3.80 11.76 -21.75
C ASP A 92 4.85 12.75 -21.22
N ARG A 93 5.03 13.95 -21.82
CA ARG A 93 5.90 15.02 -21.28
C ARG A 93 5.38 15.61 -19.97
N ARG A 94 4.08 15.89 -19.85
CA ARG A 94 3.47 16.36 -18.59
C ARG A 94 3.60 15.31 -17.49
N GLU A 95 3.43 14.04 -17.84
CA GLU A 95 3.59 12.91 -16.94
C GLU A 95 5.07 12.66 -16.58
N PHE A 96 6.02 12.85 -17.51
CA PHE A 96 7.46 12.84 -17.23
C PHE A 96 7.80 13.87 -16.15
N ARG A 97 7.34 15.13 -16.29
CA ARG A 97 7.56 16.18 -15.29
C ARG A 97 6.99 15.81 -13.90
N LYS A 98 5.92 15.01 -13.82
CA LYS A 98 5.37 14.49 -12.55
C LYS A 98 6.29 13.40 -11.96
N ARG A 99 6.72 12.42 -12.79
CA ARG A 99 7.65 11.36 -12.37
C ARG A 99 9.03 11.93 -11.98
N GLU A 100 9.55 12.91 -12.71
CA GLU A 100 10.79 13.63 -12.43
C GLU A 100 10.75 14.35 -11.08
N LYS A 101 9.64 15.01 -10.71
CA LYS A 101 9.46 15.58 -9.36
C LYS A 101 9.47 14.50 -8.27
N SER A 102 8.96 13.30 -8.56
CA SER A 102 9.03 12.15 -7.64
C SER A 102 10.47 11.61 -7.51
N ALA A 103 11.19 11.42 -8.62
CA ALA A 103 12.58 10.99 -8.63
C ALA A 103 13.49 11.98 -7.88
N ASN A 104 13.33 13.29 -8.12
CA ASN A 104 14.02 14.34 -7.37
C ASN A 104 13.74 14.30 -5.87
N ARG A 105 12.50 13.98 -5.44
CA ARG A 105 12.17 13.84 -4.01
C ARG A 105 12.82 12.61 -3.37
N ARG A 106 13.00 11.52 -4.12
CA ARG A 106 13.68 10.29 -3.66
C ARG A 106 15.21 10.45 -3.66
N GLY A 107 15.76 11.21 -4.60
CA GLY A 107 17.19 11.55 -4.66
C GLY A 107 18.13 10.37 -4.94
N SER A 108 17.63 9.23 -5.43
CA SER A 108 18.42 8.01 -5.63
C SER A 108 18.64 7.68 -7.10
N ALA A 109 19.79 7.10 -7.43
CA ALA A 109 20.14 6.67 -8.79
C ALA A 109 19.08 5.74 -9.40
N LYS A 110 18.55 4.78 -8.61
CA LYS A 110 17.46 3.88 -9.05
C LYS A 110 16.23 4.66 -9.51
N ALA A 111 15.80 5.70 -8.78
CA ALA A 111 14.60 6.47 -9.13
C ALA A 111 14.75 7.23 -10.45
N PHE A 112 15.96 7.68 -10.80
CA PHE A 112 16.25 8.27 -12.10
C PHE A 112 16.42 7.21 -13.20
N LEU A 113 16.88 6.00 -12.87
CA LEU A 113 17.00 4.89 -13.82
C LEU A 113 15.62 4.37 -14.25
N ASP A 114 14.70 4.20 -13.30
CA ASP A 114 13.31 3.82 -13.56
C ASP A 114 12.61 4.89 -14.42
N LEU A 115 12.86 6.18 -14.14
CA LEU A 115 12.37 7.33 -14.93
C LEU A 115 12.93 7.33 -16.36
N ALA A 116 14.22 7.06 -16.53
CA ALA A 116 14.90 7.07 -17.83
C ALA A 116 14.38 5.97 -18.76
N ARG A 117 14.21 4.75 -18.23
CA ARG A 117 13.59 3.61 -18.93
C ARG A 117 12.14 3.87 -19.29
N TRP A 118 11.37 4.47 -18.38
CA TRP A 118 9.98 4.84 -18.67
C TRP A 118 9.88 5.87 -19.80
N ALA A 119 10.76 6.87 -19.81
CA ALA A 119 10.83 7.86 -20.89
C ALA A 119 11.24 7.23 -22.23
N GLU A 120 12.20 6.29 -22.21
CA GLU A 120 12.65 5.54 -23.39
C GLU A 120 11.51 4.72 -24.01
N GLN A 121 10.76 3.97 -23.20
CA GLN A 121 9.57 3.21 -23.62
C GLN A 121 8.45 4.08 -24.21
N ARG A 122 8.43 5.38 -23.88
CA ARG A 122 7.46 6.37 -24.38
C ARG A 122 8.00 7.21 -25.54
N GLY A 123 9.19 6.89 -26.06
CA GLY A 123 9.83 7.64 -27.15
C GLY A 123 10.35 9.03 -26.75
N LEU A 124 10.34 9.38 -25.47
CA LEU A 124 10.81 10.67 -24.93
C LEU A 124 12.34 10.71 -24.84
N SER A 125 13.01 10.63 -26.00
CA SER A 125 14.47 10.42 -26.09
C SER A 125 15.31 11.45 -25.34
N ALA A 126 14.96 12.75 -25.40
CA ALA A 126 15.71 13.81 -24.74
C ALA A 126 15.59 13.74 -23.20
N GLN A 127 14.38 13.44 -22.72
CA GLN A 127 14.05 13.27 -21.31
C GLN A 127 14.70 12.00 -20.74
N SER A 128 14.71 10.91 -21.51
CA SER A 128 15.39 9.66 -21.17
C SER A 128 16.90 9.89 -21.01
N VAL A 129 17.55 10.55 -21.98
CA VAL A 129 18.98 10.91 -21.90
C VAL A 129 19.29 11.77 -20.68
N SER A 130 18.48 12.79 -20.39
CA SER A 130 18.63 13.64 -19.19
C SER A 130 18.53 12.82 -17.91
N ALA A 131 17.56 11.91 -17.81
CA ALA A 131 17.39 11.05 -16.65
C ALA A 131 18.55 10.06 -16.49
N TYR A 132 19.03 9.41 -17.57
CA TYR A 132 20.21 8.55 -17.54
C TYR A 132 21.50 9.30 -17.15
N GLN A 133 21.68 10.56 -17.59
CA GLN A 133 22.78 11.40 -17.13
C GLN A 133 22.70 11.63 -15.62
N ARG A 134 21.50 11.91 -15.09
CA ARG A 134 21.28 12.09 -13.65
C ARG A 134 21.48 10.80 -12.84
N VAL A 135 21.32 9.61 -13.44
CA VAL A 135 21.76 8.34 -12.83
C VAL A 135 23.27 8.35 -12.62
N LEU A 136 24.06 8.65 -13.65
CA LEU A 136 25.54 8.65 -13.56
C LEU A 136 26.10 9.74 -12.63
N GLU A 137 25.37 10.82 -12.39
CA GLU A 137 25.74 11.83 -11.37
C GLU A 137 25.55 11.32 -9.92
N LEU A 138 24.67 10.34 -9.70
CA LEU A 138 24.34 9.79 -8.38
C LEU A 138 25.03 8.43 -8.14
N ASP A 139 25.23 7.65 -9.19
CA ASP A 139 25.90 6.36 -9.23
C ASP A 139 26.76 6.30 -10.51
N PRO A 140 28.03 6.76 -10.46
CA PRO A 140 28.90 6.81 -11.62
C PRO A 140 29.16 5.45 -12.27
N GLU A 141 29.06 4.35 -11.51
CA GLU A 141 29.31 2.98 -11.95
C GLU A 141 28.08 2.28 -12.53
N ASN A 142 26.96 2.98 -12.71
CA ASN A 142 25.71 2.41 -13.20
C ASN A 142 25.82 1.93 -14.67
N GLU A 143 26.19 0.67 -14.86
CA GLU A 143 26.32 0.02 -16.17
C GLU A 143 25.08 0.21 -17.07
N PRO A 144 23.83 0.01 -16.62
CA PRO A 144 22.64 0.28 -17.45
C PRO A 144 22.59 1.70 -18.02
N ALA A 145 22.90 2.72 -17.23
CA ALA A 145 22.91 4.11 -17.69
C ALA A 145 24.11 4.43 -18.61
N ARG A 146 25.28 3.82 -18.37
CA ARG A 146 26.44 3.89 -19.29
C ARG A 146 26.07 3.33 -20.67
N ILE A 147 25.48 2.14 -20.71
CA ILE A 147 25.07 1.48 -21.96
C ILE A 147 24.01 2.31 -22.69
N ALA A 148 22.97 2.77 -22.00
CA ALA A 148 21.88 3.56 -22.60
C ALA A 148 22.36 4.92 -23.17
N LEU A 149 23.40 5.53 -22.56
CA LEU A 149 24.03 6.74 -23.07
C LEU A 149 25.06 6.48 -24.19
N GLY A 150 25.26 5.23 -24.61
CA GLY A 150 26.16 4.85 -25.70
C GLY A 150 27.64 4.75 -25.30
N TRP A 151 27.94 4.48 -24.04
CA TRP A 151 29.29 4.15 -23.59
C TRP A 151 29.63 2.70 -23.98
N GLY A 152 30.92 2.39 -24.10
CA GLY A 152 31.41 1.06 -24.47
C GLY A 152 32.54 0.59 -23.58
N GLN A 153 32.44 -0.63 -23.05
CA GLN A 153 33.45 -1.25 -22.21
C GLN A 153 34.46 -2.05 -23.07
N THR A 154 35.74 -1.74 -22.96
CA THR A 154 36.81 -2.51 -23.60
C THR A 154 37.10 -3.81 -22.85
N ALA A 155 37.80 -4.76 -23.48
CA ALA A 155 38.03 -6.11 -22.93
C ALA A 155 38.86 -6.14 -21.62
N ASP A 156 39.55 -5.06 -21.29
CA ASP A 156 40.23 -4.80 -20.02
C ASP A 156 39.30 -4.27 -18.91
N GLY A 157 38.00 -4.13 -19.18
CA GLY A 157 36.98 -3.63 -18.26
C GLY A 157 36.81 -2.10 -18.26
N ALA A 158 37.63 -1.35 -19.01
CA ALA A 158 37.58 0.11 -19.00
C ALA A 158 36.41 0.67 -19.84
N TRP A 159 35.65 1.61 -19.27
CA TRP A 159 34.55 2.26 -19.98
C TRP A 159 35.04 3.47 -20.80
N LYS A 160 34.60 3.55 -22.06
CA LYS A 160 34.85 4.65 -23.00
C LYS A 160 33.58 5.48 -23.19
N LYS A 161 33.74 6.81 -23.22
CA LYS A 161 32.65 7.76 -23.41
C LYS A 161 32.10 7.70 -24.84
N PRO A 162 30.85 8.15 -25.09
CA PRO A 162 30.21 8.03 -26.41
C PRO A 162 30.97 8.71 -27.55
N SER A 163 31.76 9.75 -27.28
CA SER A 163 32.67 10.36 -28.27
C SER A 163 33.84 9.43 -28.64
N GLU A 164 34.50 8.85 -27.65
CA GLU A 164 35.61 7.90 -27.85
C GLU A 164 35.13 6.61 -28.53
N VAL A 165 33.92 6.14 -28.18
CA VAL A 165 33.26 5.00 -28.83
C VAL A 165 33.03 5.28 -30.31
N LYS A 166 32.54 6.47 -30.69
CA LYS A 166 32.41 6.87 -32.10
C LYS A 166 33.75 6.90 -32.83
N ASP A 167 34.80 7.44 -32.20
CA ASP A 167 36.15 7.48 -32.77
C ASP A 167 36.75 6.08 -32.95
N LEU A 168 36.42 5.14 -32.07
CA LEU A 168 36.88 3.74 -32.14
C LEU A 168 36.08 2.94 -33.18
N ILE A 169 34.76 3.15 -33.29
CA ILE A 169 33.93 2.57 -34.36
C ILE A 169 34.41 3.08 -35.73
N ALA A 170 34.73 4.36 -35.86
CA ALA A 170 35.34 4.92 -37.08
C ALA A 170 36.71 4.31 -37.42
N LYS A 171 37.41 3.71 -36.44
CA LYS A 171 38.65 2.94 -36.60
C LYS A 171 38.41 1.43 -36.73
N GLY A 172 37.16 0.99 -36.96
CA GLY A 172 36.79 -0.40 -37.23
C GLY A 172 36.40 -1.23 -35.99
N TRP A 173 36.26 -0.64 -34.80
CA TRP A 173 35.78 -1.37 -33.62
C TRP A 173 34.27 -1.62 -33.70
N SER A 174 33.80 -2.70 -33.08
CA SER A 174 32.38 -3.04 -32.98
C SER A 174 31.86 -2.85 -31.55
N LEU A 175 30.65 -2.29 -31.42
CA LEU A 175 29.93 -2.17 -30.15
C LEU A 175 28.73 -3.13 -30.17
N SER A 176 28.61 -4.02 -29.18
CA SER A 176 27.45 -4.90 -29.00
C SER A 176 27.13 -5.07 -27.52
N GLY A 177 25.88 -4.76 -27.12
CA GLY A 177 25.43 -4.89 -25.73
C GLY A 177 26.31 -4.17 -24.71
N GLY A 178 26.86 -3.00 -25.07
CA GLY A 178 27.81 -2.25 -24.24
C GLY A 178 29.28 -2.69 -24.33
N LYS A 179 29.61 -3.81 -24.99
CA LYS A 179 31.00 -4.29 -25.14
C LYS A 179 31.64 -3.81 -26.43
N LEU A 180 32.86 -3.28 -26.33
CA LEU A 180 33.63 -2.69 -27.42
C LEU A 180 34.80 -3.61 -27.82
N SER A 181 34.79 -4.10 -29.05
CA SER A 181 35.74 -5.09 -29.57
C SER A 181 36.59 -4.53 -30.71
N ALA A 182 37.89 -4.82 -30.70
CA ALA A 182 38.85 -4.32 -31.70
C ALA A 182 38.81 -5.09 -33.03
N PRO A 183 39.02 -4.42 -34.17
CA PRO A 183 39.18 -5.10 -35.46
C PRO A 183 40.46 -5.95 -35.44
N GLY A 184 40.33 -7.25 -35.70
CA GLY A 184 41.46 -8.19 -35.81
C GLY A 184 41.66 -9.16 -34.63
N GLY A 185 40.84 -9.08 -33.58
CA GLY A 185 40.83 -10.11 -32.52
C GLY A 185 40.30 -11.45 -33.04
N LYS A 186 41.16 -12.47 -33.14
CA LYS A 186 40.75 -13.84 -33.48
C LYS A 186 39.76 -14.36 -32.44
N GLY A 187 38.63 -14.90 -32.89
CA GLY A 187 37.84 -15.81 -32.06
C GLY A 187 38.58 -17.14 -31.89
N GLU A 188 38.62 -17.65 -30.66
CA GLU A 188 39.07 -19.02 -30.41
C GLU A 188 37.94 -20.00 -30.72
N SER A 189 37.99 -20.59 -31.91
CA SER A 189 37.17 -21.74 -32.29
C SER A 189 37.98 -23.03 -32.19
N GLY A 190 37.84 -23.75 -31.07
CA GLY A 190 38.33 -25.11 -30.92
C GLY A 190 37.39 -26.11 -31.59
N VAL A 191 37.84 -26.77 -32.67
CA VAL A 191 37.06 -27.78 -33.41
C VAL A 191 37.45 -29.19 -32.97
N SER A 192 36.49 -30.12 -32.96
CA SER A 192 36.71 -31.56 -32.91
C SER A 192 35.66 -32.31 -33.74
N PRO A 193 35.95 -33.53 -34.22
CA PRO A 193 35.69 -33.85 -35.62
C PRO A 193 34.32 -34.46 -35.97
N GLU A 194 34.06 -34.45 -37.27
CA GLU A 194 32.81 -34.81 -37.94
C GLU A 194 32.41 -36.30 -37.75
N LYS A 195 31.12 -36.53 -37.50
CA LYS A 195 30.46 -37.86 -37.51
C LYS A 195 29.22 -37.78 -38.41
N PRO A 196 28.77 -38.91 -39.00
CA PRO A 196 27.77 -38.91 -40.07
C PRO A 196 26.41 -38.35 -39.63
N PRO A 197 25.57 -37.89 -40.57
CA PRO A 197 24.40 -37.05 -40.26
C PRO A 197 23.37 -37.78 -39.41
N VAL A 198 23.39 -37.47 -38.11
CA VAL A 198 22.29 -37.75 -37.19
C VAL A 198 21.20 -36.71 -37.47
N PRO A 199 19.93 -37.10 -37.70
CA PRO A 199 18.88 -36.15 -38.04
C PRO A 199 18.69 -35.12 -36.92
N ASN A 200 18.41 -33.86 -37.31
CA ASN A 200 18.19 -32.74 -36.41
C ASN A 200 17.42 -33.15 -35.16
N PRO A 201 18.01 -33.12 -33.94
CA PRO A 201 17.20 -32.98 -32.76
C PRO A 201 16.51 -31.62 -32.90
N ALA A 202 15.19 -31.65 -33.15
CA ALA A 202 14.34 -30.46 -33.07
C ALA A 202 14.69 -29.68 -31.81
N PRO A 203 14.60 -28.33 -31.82
CA PRO A 203 14.96 -27.52 -30.66
C PRO A 203 14.30 -28.13 -29.43
N ARG A 204 15.12 -28.57 -28.47
CA ARG A 204 14.62 -28.88 -27.14
C ARG A 204 14.24 -27.56 -26.51
N VAL A 205 13.04 -27.09 -26.88
CA VAL A 205 12.09 -26.52 -25.94
C VAL A 205 12.35 -27.25 -24.62
N PRO A 206 12.76 -26.56 -23.54
CA PRO A 206 12.85 -27.22 -22.25
C PRO A 206 11.48 -27.85 -22.07
N LYS A 207 11.42 -29.21 -21.99
CA LYS A 207 10.14 -29.93 -21.93
C LYS A 207 9.34 -29.19 -20.88
N ALA A 208 8.23 -28.57 -21.28
CA ALA A 208 7.40 -27.86 -20.34
C ALA A 208 7.11 -28.87 -19.24
N SER A 209 7.65 -28.62 -18.04
CA SER A 209 7.18 -29.30 -16.84
C SER A 209 5.68 -29.08 -16.91
N PRO A 210 4.89 -30.15 -17.11
CA PRO A 210 3.52 -30.00 -17.60
C PRO A 210 2.82 -29.00 -16.70
N ALA A 211 2.29 -27.93 -17.31
CA ALA A 211 1.61 -26.87 -16.58
C ALA A 211 0.67 -27.56 -15.59
N PRO A 212 0.83 -27.32 -14.28
CA PRO A 212 0.20 -28.13 -13.25
C PRO A 212 -1.31 -28.15 -13.50
N GLY A 213 -1.82 -29.34 -13.84
CA GLY A 213 -3.04 -29.47 -14.62
C GLY A 213 -4.22 -28.76 -13.97
N SER A 214 -4.93 -27.93 -14.75
CA SER A 214 -6.14 -27.25 -14.30
C SER A 214 -7.15 -28.27 -13.78
N THR A 215 -7.43 -28.22 -12.48
CA THR A 215 -8.29 -29.20 -11.79
C THR A 215 -9.75 -29.15 -12.26
N ALA A 216 -10.11 -28.14 -13.04
CA ALA A 216 -11.37 -28.04 -13.77
C ALA A 216 -11.63 -29.25 -14.70
N GLU A 217 -10.59 -29.91 -15.22
CA GLU A 217 -10.75 -31.09 -16.08
C GLU A 217 -11.35 -32.28 -15.31
N ALA A 218 -10.99 -32.45 -14.03
CA ALA A 218 -11.36 -33.59 -13.18
C ALA A 218 -12.77 -33.51 -12.53
N LEU A 219 -13.49 -32.40 -12.67
CA LEU A 219 -14.81 -32.22 -12.06
C LEU A 219 -15.91 -33.03 -12.76
N SER A 220 -16.83 -33.61 -11.96
CA SER A 220 -17.99 -34.33 -12.49
C SER A 220 -18.95 -33.40 -13.26
N PRO A 221 -19.79 -33.92 -14.17
CA PRO A 221 -20.76 -33.10 -14.91
C PRO A 221 -21.70 -32.31 -13.99
N GLU A 222 -22.08 -32.86 -12.83
CA GLU A 222 -22.91 -32.17 -11.84
C GLU A 222 -22.15 -31.04 -11.13
N GLN A 223 -20.88 -31.26 -10.80
CA GLN A 223 -20.00 -30.24 -10.21
C GLN A 223 -19.76 -29.09 -11.20
N LYS A 224 -19.51 -29.40 -12.48
CA LYS A 224 -19.36 -28.40 -13.56
C LYS A 224 -20.63 -27.54 -13.70
N LYS A 225 -21.81 -28.18 -13.81
CA LYS A 225 -23.10 -27.49 -13.90
C LYS A 225 -23.44 -26.65 -12.65
N ARG A 226 -23.00 -27.08 -11.46
CA ARG A 226 -23.12 -26.28 -10.22
C ARG A 226 -22.19 -25.05 -10.26
N ARG A 227 -20.94 -25.21 -10.70
CA ARG A 227 -19.95 -24.13 -10.86
C ARG A 227 -20.45 -23.06 -11.84
N GLU A 228 -20.98 -23.47 -13.00
CA GLU A 228 -21.60 -22.56 -13.99
C GLU A 228 -22.75 -21.74 -13.40
N LYS A 229 -23.70 -22.40 -12.70
CA LYS A 229 -24.84 -21.71 -12.08
C LYS A 229 -24.41 -20.73 -10.99
N GLU A 230 -23.33 -21.04 -10.26
CA GLU A 230 -22.78 -20.14 -9.25
C GLU A 230 -22.03 -18.95 -9.88
N LEU A 231 -21.30 -19.17 -10.98
CA LEU A 231 -20.67 -18.11 -11.77
C LEU A 231 -21.69 -17.11 -12.31
N GLU A 232 -22.78 -17.56 -12.93
CA GLU A 232 -23.80 -16.66 -13.47
C GLU A 232 -24.48 -15.85 -12.35
N LYS A 233 -24.81 -16.50 -11.22
CA LYS A 233 -25.36 -15.80 -10.04
C LYS A 233 -24.38 -14.74 -9.50
N ARG A 234 -23.07 -15.01 -9.48
CA ARG A 234 -22.04 -14.04 -9.07
C ARG A 234 -21.91 -12.90 -10.08
N ARG A 235 -21.97 -13.19 -11.37
CA ARG A 235 -21.98 -12.20 -12.45
C ARG A 235 -23.16 -11.25 -12.31
N GLU A 236 -24.38 -11.78 -12.19
CA GLU A 236 -25.58 -10.97 -11.93
C GLU A 236 -25.44 -10.08 -10.67
N ASN A 237 -24.92 -10.64 -9.57
CA ASN A 237 -24.71 -9.88 -8.34
C ASN A 237 -23.67 -8.77 -8.51
N ARG A 238 -22.62 -9.01 -9.32
CA ARG A 238 -21.58 -8.02 -9.65
C ARG A 238 -22.14 -6.91 -10.53
N GLU A 239 -22.93 -7.24 -11.55
CA GLU A 239 -23.62 -6.26 -12.41
C GLU A 239 -24.56 -5.37 -11.59
N LYS A 240 -25.42 -5.97 -10.76
CA LYS A 240 -26.34 -5.24 -9.84
C LYS A 240 -25.58 -4.36 -8.84
N PHE A 241 -24.43 -4.81 -8.33
CA PHE A 241 -23.60 -3.99 -7.44
C PHE A 241 -22.93 -2.83 -8.16
N GLU A 242 -22.30 -3.07 -9.31
CA GLU A 242 -21.63 -2.01 -10.07
C GLU A 242 -22.64 -0.96 -10.55
N GLU A 243 -23.87 -1.36 -10.93
CA GLU A 243 -24.95 -0.41 -11.20
C GLU A 243 -25.34 0.41 -9.96
N LYS A 244 -25.47 -0.22 -8.79
CA LYS A 244 -25.77 0.49 -7.54
C LYS A 244 -24.64 1.45 -7.16
N LYS A 245 -23.40 1.00 -7.18
CA LYS A 245 -22.19 1.77 -6.89
C LYS A 245 -22.06 2.95 -7.87
N ARG A 246 -22.38 2.75 -9.16
CA ARG A 246 -22.43 3.81 -10.15
C ARG A 246 -23.44 4.88 -9.76
N LYS A 247 -24.68 4.51 -9.42
CA LYS A 247 -25.70 5.46 -8.92
C LYS A 247 -25.29 6.20 -7.64
N GLU A 248 -24.63 5.50 -6.72
CA GLU A 248 -24.08 6.11 -5.48
C GLU A 248 -22.96 7.14 -5.79
N TYR A 249 -22.16 6.93 -6.84
CA TYR A 249 -21.06 7.80 -7.27
C TYR A 249 -21.48 8.92 -8.25
N GLU A 250 -22.47 8.67 -9.10
CA GLU A 250 -23.15 9.65 -9.95
C GLU A 250 -23.90 10.66 -9.08
N GLY A 251 -24.64 10.17 -8.08
CA GLY A 251 -25.33 10.98 -7.08
C GLY A 251 -26.22 12.07 -7.69
N VAL A 252 -26.12 13.28 -7.15
CA VAL A 252 -26.77 14.49 -7.66
C VAL A 252 -25.80 15.69 -7.63
N PRO A 253 -26.03 16.76 -8.40
CA PRO A 253 -25.26 18.00 -8.26
C PRO A 253 -25.33 18.55 -6.81
N TRP A 254 -24.22 19.09 -6.30
CA TRP A 254 -24.14 19.61 -4.91
C TRP A 254 -25.27 20.57 -4.48
N PRO A 255 -25.83 21.46 -5.33
CA PRO A 255 -27.01 22.26 -4.96
C PRO A 255 -28.23 21.42 -4.56
N ASN A 256 -28.41 20.24 -5.16
CA ASN A 256 -29.55 19.34 -4.97
C ASN A 256 -29.29 18.24 -3.92
N ARG A 257 -28.18 18.34 -3.17
CA ARG A 257 -27.76 17.35 -2.17
C ARG A 257 -28.80 17.09 -1.08
N SER A 258 -28.78 15.89 -0.52
CA SER A 258 -29.55 15.56 0.68
C SER A 258 -29.05 16.38 1.86
N ILE A 259 -29.95 17.09 2.55
CA ILE A 259 -29.66 17.83 3.79
C ILE A 259 -30.49 17.23 4.93
N ILE A 260 -29.84 16.50 5.84
CA ILE A 260 -30.48 15.80 6.96
C ILE A 260 -30.07 16.45 8.28
N LYS A 261 -31.02 17.08 8.98
CA LYS A 261 -30.81 17.65 10.31
C LYS A 261 -31.04 16.59 11.37
N SER A 262 -30.00 16.22 12.11
CA SER A 262 -30.06 15.19 13.17
C SER A 262 -29.98 15.83 14.57
N ARG A 263 -29.82 15.01 15.61
CA ARG A 263 -29.75 15.50 17.00
C ARG A 263 -28.47 16.33 17.21
N ASN A 264 -27.32 15.79 16.84
CA ASN A 264 -26.00 16.37 17.06
C ASN A 264 -25.39 17.04 15.83
N TRP A 265 -25.86 16.72 14.61
CA TRP A 265 -25.24 17.12 13.34
C TRP A 265 -26.24 17.73 12.34
N GLN A 266 -25.70 18.33 11.28
CA GLN A 266 -26.38 18.46 9.99
C GLN A 266 -25.54 17.72 8.95
N ILE A 267 -26.14 16.77 8.23
CA ILE A 267 -25.47 16.00 7.18
C ILE A 267 -25.85 16.58 5.83
N GLU A 268 -24.85 16.85 5.00
CA GLU A 268 -24.99 17.33 3.63
C GLU A 268 -24.25 16.37 2.70
N CYS A 269 -24.98 15.57 1.92
CA CYS A 269 -24.40 14.53 1.08
C CYS A 269 -25.08 14.52 -0.29
N ASN A 270 -24.29 14.53 -1.36
CA ASN A 270 -24.79 14.50 -2.74
C ASN A 270 -24.65 13.14 -3.43
N SER A 271 -24.40 12.07 -2.66
CA SER A 271 -24.70 10.69 -3.05
C SER A 271 -26.21 10.40 -2.87
N THR A 272 -26.63 9.14 -2.94
CA THR A 272 -28.03 8.72 -2.81
C THR A 272 -28.64 9.06 -1.43
N PRO A 273 -29.98 9.18 -1.33
CA PRO A 273 -30.66 9.40 -0.05
C PRO A 273 -30.37 8.30 1.00
N GLU A 274 -30.22 7.05 0.55
CA GLU A 274 -29.92 5.89 1.39
C GLU A 274 -28.55 6.04 2.05
N VAL A 275 -27.52 6.31 1.26
CA VAL A 275 -26.15 6.61 1.70
C VAL A 275 -26.14 7.79 2.69
N SER A 276 -26.89 8.85 2.36
CA SER A 276 -27.00 10.05 3.21
C SER A 276 -27.56 9.74 4.60
N ARG A 277 -28.57 8.84 4.69
CA ARG A 277 -29.13 8.36 5.97
C ARG A 277 -28.13 7.46 6.72
N THR A 278 -27.34 6.64 6.01
CA THR A 278 -26.29 5.81 6.64
C THR A 278 -25.25 6.68 7.35
N TYR A 279 -24.73 7.73 6.70
CA TYR A 279 -23.79 8.65 7.34
C TYR A 279 -24.42 9.43 8.51
N GLN A 280 -25.70 9.81 8.41
CA GLN A 280 -26.43 10.42 9.52
C GLN A 280 -26.50 9.51 10.76
N TRP A 281 -26.76 8.22 10.57
CA TRP A 281 -26.73 7.27 11.66
C TRP A 281 -25.31 7.04 12.21
N ILE A 282 -24.29 6.92 11.36
CA ILE A 282 -22.87 6.79 11.78
C ILE A 282 -22.46 7.94 12.70
N MET A 283 -22.71 9.20 12.30
CA MET A 283 -22.29 10.37 13.08
C MET A 283 -23.04 10.48 14.42
N GLU A 284 -24.31 10.06 14.49
CA GLU A 284 -25.06 9.95 15.75
C GLU A 284 -24.54 8.82 16.64
N ALA A 285 -24.18 7.67 16.05
CA ALA A 285 -23.57 6.56 16.79
C ALA A 285 -22.22 6.97 17.39
N LEU A 286 -21.39 7.70 16.65
CA LEU A 286 -20.12 8.28 17.13
C LEU A 286 -20.35 9.23 18.31
N SER A 287 -21.29 10.16 18.18
CA SER A 287 -21.65 11.09 19.27
C SER A 287 -22.17 10.39 20.52
N SER A 288 -22.96 9.32 20.34
CA SER A 288 -23.46 8.48 21.43
C SER A 288 -22.34 7.71 22.12
N THR A 289 -21.35 7.22 21.37
CA THR A 289 -20.18 6.51 21.91
C THR A 289 -19.25 7.45 22.67
N LEU A 290 -18.79 8.54 22.04
CA LEU A 290 -17.94 9.55 22.67
C LEU A 290 -18.59 10.19 23.91
N GLY A 291 -19.91 10.45 23.87
CA GLY A 291 -20.67 11.00 25.00
C GLY A 291 -20.76 10.08 26.23
N LYS A 292 -20.50 8.77 26.11
CA LYS A 292 -20.42 7.85 27.26
C LYS A 292 -19.09 7.97 27.99
N PHE A 293 -17.99 8.13 27.24
CA PHE A 293 -16.65 8.31 27.78
C PHE A 293 -16.45 9.73 28.34
N PHE A 294 -16.89 10.76 27.62
CA PHE A 294 -16.61 12.16 27.95
C PHE A 294 -17.89 12.93 28.31
N LYS A 295 -18.19 13.00 29.61
CA LYS A 295 -19.37 13.67 30.18
C LYS A 295 -19.25 15.21 30.28
N ALA A 296 -18.26 15.82 29.62
CA ALA A 296 -18.08 17.26 29.59
C ALA A 296 -19.30 17.99 28.97
N LYS A 297 -19.57 19.23 29.41
CA LYS A 297 -20.61 20.08 28.81
C LYS A 297 -20.18 20.55 27.42
N ASP A 298 -21.15 20.85 26.56
CA ASP A 298 -20.86 21.48 25.28
C ASP A 298 -20.43 22.95 25.50
N VAL A 299 -19.24 23.32 25.03
CA VAL A 299 -18.72 24.70 25.11
C VAL A 299 -19.16 25.56 23.91
N ARG A 300 -19.63 24.92 22.83
CA ARG A 300 -20.15 25.57 21.63
C ARG A 300 -21.57 25.05 21.33
N ARG A 301 -22.49 25.95 20.98
CA ARG A 301 -23.91 25.66 20.75
C ARG A 301 -24.23 25.26 19.30
N GLN A 302 -23.36 25.57 18.35
CA GLN A 302 -23.57 25.27 16.94
C GLN A 302 -23.54 23.75 16.71
N LYS A 303 -24.44 23.26 15.85
CA LYS A 303 -24.35 21.88 15.34
C LYS A 303 -23.32 21.86 14.20
N PRO A 304 -22.28 21.01 14.26
CA PRO A 304 -21.37 20.80 13.14
C PRO A 304 -22.11 20.36 11.86
N VAL A 305 -21.66 20.87 10.71
CA VAL A 305 -22.10 20.37 9.39
C VAL A 305 -21.09 19.34 8.89
N VAL A 306 -21.59 18.19 8.44
CA VAL A 306 -20.81 17.11 7.83
C VAL A 306 -21.09 17.15 6.34
N LYS A 307 -20.09 17.51 5.54
CA LYS A 307 -20.18 17.62 4.07
C LYS A 307 -19.51 16.41 3.43
N ILE A 308 -20.27 15.60 2.71
CA ILE A 308 -19.77 14.38 2.05
C ILE A 308 -20.05 14.47 0.56
N TYR A 309 -18.99 14.66 -0.23
CA TYR A 309 -19.10 14.68 -1.70
C TYR A 309 -19.29 13.26 -2.25
N ARG A 310 -20.03 13.10 -3.35
CA ARG A 310 -20.39 11.80 -3.97
C ARG A 310 -19.20 10.94 -4.40
N ASN A 311 -18.02 11.52 -4.60
CA ASN A 311 -16.78 10.81 -4.91
C ASN A 311 -15.54 11.66 -4.55
N HIS A 312 -14.36 11.06 -4.67
CA HIS A 312 -13.08 11.70 -4.35
C HIS A 312 -12.77 12.87 -5.28
N ASP A 313 -13.09 12.76 -6.57
CA ASP A 313 -12.77 13.79 -7.58
C ASP A 313 -13.54 15.09 -7.31
N GLU A 314 -14.84 15.01 -6.99
CA GLU A 314 -15.59 16.20 -6.58
C GLU A 314 -15.07 16.75 -5.24
N PHE A 315 -14.65 15.92 -4.29
CA PHE A 315 -14.04 16.42 -3.05
C PHE A 315 -12.73 17.18 -3.32
N MET A 316 -11.82 16.65 -4.14
CA MET A 316 -10.60 17.35 -4.54
C MET A 316 -10.93 18.67 -5.24
N LEU A 317 -11.84 18.65 -6.22
CA LEU A 317 -12.28 19.84 -6.97
C LEU A 317 -12.92 20.90 -6.08
N LYS A 318 -13.75 20.52 -5.10
CA LYS A 318 -14.50 21.45 -4.24
C LYS A 318 -13.73 21.92 -3.01
N THR A 319 -12.63 21.26 -2.64
CA THR A 319 -11.84 21.60 -1.44
C THR A 319 -10.40 22.03 -1.72
N GLY A 320 -9.87 21.75 -2.90
CA GLY A 320 -8.46 21.96 -3.24
C GLY A 320 -7.49 21.00 -2.52
N MET A 321 -8.00 19.97 -1.83
CA MET A 321 -7.16 18.98 -1.15
C MET A 321 -6.52 18.01 -2.15
N GLY A 322 -5.30 17.58 -1.86
CA GLY A 322 -4.58 16.59 -2.68
C GLY A 322 -5.10 15.15 -2.46
N PRO A 323 -4.74 14.21 -3.37
CA PRO A 323 -5.29 12.86 -3.40
C PRO A 323 -4.93 11.95 -2.21
N GLY A 324 -4.07 12.43 -1.30
CA GLY A 324 -3.71 11.74 -0.06
C GLY A 324 -4.58 12.10 1.15
N VAL A 325 -5.71 12.80 0.95
CA VAL A 325 -6.58 13.31 2.04
C VAL A 325 -7.98 12.69 1.95
N GLY A 326 -8.34 11.83 2.91
CA GLY A 326 -9.67 11.22 2.97
C GLY A 326 -10.79 12.20 3.39
N GLY A 327 -10.43 13.19 4.20
CA GLY A 327 -11.31 14.22 4.75
C GLY A 327 -10.54 15.15 5.69
N PHE A 328 -11.24 16.11 6.29
CA PHE A 328 -10.68 17.03 7.28
C PHE A 328 -11.75 17.72 8.13
N TYR A 329 -11.39 18.04 9.38
CA TYR A 329 -12.11 18.91 10.29
C TYR A 329 -11.68 20.38 10.14
N GLN A 330 -12.66 21.29 10.19
CA GLN A 330 -12.45 22.75 10.16
C GLN A 330 -12.66 23.36 11.56
N PRO A 331 -11.60 23.77 12.30
CA PRO A 331 -11.74 24.23 13.69
C PRO A 331 -12.58 25.50 13.92
N SER A 332 -12.71 26.34 12.89
CA SER A 332 -13.48 27.59 12.92
C SER A 332 -14.98 27.35 12.79
N SER A 333 -15.40 26.64 11.75
CA SER A 333 -16.81 26.30 11.45
C SER A 333 -17.32 25.07 12.20
N GLN A 334 -16.41 24.29 12.77
CA GLN A 334 -16.61 22.94 13.31
C GLN A 334 -17.00 21.87 12.28
N ASN A 335 -16.95 22.18 10.99
CA ASN A 335 -17.45 21.26 9.97
C ASN A 335 -16.49 20.10 9.74
N VAL A 336 -17.04 18.96 9.40
CA VAL A 336 -16.31 17.81 8.85
C VAL A 336 -16.54 17.79 7.35
N VAL A 337 -15.49 17.59 6.56
CA VAL A 337 -15.57 17.48 5.10
C VAL A 337 -14.89 16.19 4.66
N ALA A 338 -15.57 15.37 3.86
CA ALA A 338 -15.09 14.07 3.39
C ALA A 338 -15.71 13.73 2.02
N TYR A 339 -15.44 12.53 1.52
CA TYR A 339 -16.11 11.99 0.34
C TYR A 339 -16.63 10.57 0.56
N HIS A 340 -17.58 10.21 -0.28
CA HIS A 340 -18.20 8.91 -0.39
C HIS A 340 -17.28 7.94 -1.17
N GLY A 341 -16.78 6.90 -0.49
CA GLY A 341 -15.90 5.91 -1.09
C GLY A 341 -14.89 5.29 -0.14
N THR A 342 -13.76 4.88 -0.73
CA THR A 342 -12.62 4.25 -0.07
C THR A 342 -11.42 5.21 -0.06
N PHE A 343 -10.59 5.13 0.97
CA PHE A 343 -9.41 5.96 1.18
C PHE A 343 -8.22 5.09 1.61
N GLY A 344 -7.08 5.22 0.93
CA GLY A 344 -5.95 4.31 1.18
C GLY A 344 -6.29 2.86 0.82
N LEU A 345 -5.83 1.91 1.64
CA LEU A 345 -6.02 0.48 1.44
C LEU A 345 -7.24 -0.08 2.19
N THR A 346 -7.48 0.45 3.39
CA THR A 346 -8.46 -0.04 4.39
C THR A 346 -9.46 1.03 4.84
N GLY A 347 -9.18 2.29 4.54
CA GLY A 347 -10.02 3.40 4.93
C GLY A 347 -11.30 3.46 4.10
N THR A 348 -12.38 3.84 4.75
CA THR A 348 -13.68 4.09 4.14
C THR A 348 -14.18 5.47 4.56
N THR A 349 -15.25 5.97 3.95
CA THR A 349 -15.92 7.16 4.47
C THR A 349 -16.28 7.01 5.95
N TYR A 350 -16.61 5.80 6.42
CA TYR A 350 -16.86 5.55 7.85
C TYR A 350 -15.63 5.87 8.72
N THR A 351 -14.44 5.33 8.39
CA THR A 351 -13.24 5.55 9.21
C THR A 351 -12.83 7.02 9.24
N VAL A 352 -12.90 7.69 8.08
CA VAL A 352 -12.65 9.15 7.96
C VAL A 352 -13.66 9.94 8.80
N LEU A 353 -14.96 9.65 8.68
CA LEU A 353 -16.00 10.34 9.46
C LEU A 353 -15.89 10.08 10.96
N ALA A 354 -15.44 8.90 11.38
CA ALA A 354 -15.19 8.59 12.79
C ALA A 354 -13.97 9.36 13.33
N HIS A 355 -12.89 9.48 12.56
CA HIS A 355 -11.71 10.27 12.89
C HIS A 355 -12.02 11.77 12.98
N GLU A 356 -12.47 12.38 11.88
CA GLU A 356 -12.77 13.82 11.80
C GLU A 356 -13.98 14.22 12.66
N GLY A 357 -14.94 13.31 12.84
CA GLY A 357 -16.05 13.47 13.78
C GLY A 357 -15.59 13.49 15.23
N THR A 358 -14.48 12.82 15.57
CA THR A 358 -13.86 12.91 16.90
C THR A 358 -13.20 14.29 17.09
N HIS A 359 -12.58 14.88 16.06
CA HIS A 359 -12.13 16.28 16.13
C HIS A 359 -13.27 17.28 16.28
N ALA A 360 -14.41 17.07 15.60
CA ALA A 360 -15.60 17.88 15.81
C ALA A 360 -16.19 17.74 17.22
N PHE A 361 -16.16 16.53 17.80
CA PHE A 361 -16.51 16.32 19.21
C PHE A 361 -15.55 17.05 20.16
N GLN A 362 -14.23 16.91 19.96
CA GLN A 362 -13.21 17.63 20.73
C GLN A 362 -13.44 19.14 20.68
N GLY A 363 -13.61 19.72 19.49
CA GLY A 363 -13.90 21.15 19.34
C GLY A 363 -15.23 21.59 19.96
N LYS A 364 -16.20 20.68 20.14
CA LYS A 364 -17.49 20.96 20.81
C LYS A 364 -17.39 20.88 22.35
N LYS A 365 -16.44 20.09 22.89
CA LYS A 365 -16.25 19.86 24.33
C LYS A 365 -15.09 20.66 24.95
N MET A 366 -14.01 20.88 24.21
CA MET A 366 -12.82 21.58 24.67
C MET A 366 -12.92 23.08 24.33
N ALA A 367 -12.99 23.93 25.35
CA ALA A 367 -12.99 25.39 25.14
C ALA A 367 -11.75 25.86 24.37
N ASN A 368 -10.58 25.35 24.77
CA ASN A 368 -9.27 25.71 24.25
C ASN A 368 -8.55 24.47 23.70
N MET A 369 -9.02 23.90 22.58
CA MET A 369 -8.42 22.69 21.98
C MET A 369 -6.91 22.83 21.71
N GLY A 370 -6.41 24.05 21.46
CA GLY A 370 -4.98 24.34 21.29
C GLY A 370 -4.14 24.30 22.57
N ASN A 371 -4.74 24.09 23.75
CA ASN A 371 -4.01 23.83 25.00
C ASN A 371 -3.42 22.41 25.04
N TYR A 372 -3.97 21.48 24.26
CA TYR A 372 -3.54 20.09 24.23
C TYR A 372 -2.50 19.87 23.12
N PRO A 373 -1.44 19.06 23.35
CA PRO A 373 -0.52 18.65 22.30
C PRO A 373 -1.19 17.64 21.35
N ASN A 374 -0.64 17.54 20.14
CA ASN A 374 -1.16 16.67 19.09
C ASN A 374 -1.29 15.20 19.54
N TRP A 375 -0.40 14.65 20.37
CA TRP A 375 -0.51 13.25 20.79
C TRP A 375 -1.86 12.95 21.48
N TYR A 376 -2.40 13.91 22.23
CA TYR A 376 -3.67 13.73 22.93
C TYR A 376 -4.86 13.89 21.97
N ILE A 377 -4.79 14.87 21.07
CA ILE A 377 -5.84 15.21 20.09
C ILE A 377 -5.94 14.14 19.00
N GLU A 378 -4.83 13.83 18.33
CA GLU A 378 -4.74 12.83 17.27
C GLU A 378 -4.87 11.41 17.84
N GLY A 379 -4.26 11.11 19.00
CA GLY A 379 -4.36 9.78 19.63
C GLY A 379 -5.80 9.40 20.00
N MET A 380 -6.59 10.37 20.48
CA MET A 380 -8.03 10.20 20.70
C MET A 380 -8.79 9.98 19.38
N ALA A 381 -8.47 10.75 18.33
CA ALA A 381 -9.11 10.63 17.02
C ALA A 381 -8.81 9.28 16.35
N VAL A 382 -7.59 8.76 16.49
CA VAL A 382 -7.24 7.42 16.03
C VAL A 382 -7.92 6.35 16.90
N TYR A 383 -7.96 6.49 18.23
CA TYR A 383 -8.59 5.49 19.11
C TYR A 383 -10.11 5.34 18.89
N PHE A 384 -10.83 6.45 18.71
CA PHE A 384 -12.29 6.43 18.47
C PHE A 384 -12.68 6.44 16.99
N GLY A 385 -11.74 6.75 16.09
CA GLY A 385 -11.88 6.68 14.64
C GLY A 385 -11.35 5.35 14.09
N ASP A 386 -10.07 5.32 13.70
CA ASP A 386 -9.39 4.19 13.06
C ASP A 386 -9.41 2.90 13.91
N GLY A 387 -9.34 3.03 15.23
CA GLY A 387 -9.48 1.96 16.22
C GLY A 387 -10.93 1.64 16.55
N SER A 388 -11.83 1.79 15.57
CA SER A 388 -13.25 1.47 15.73
C SER A 388 -13.85 0.83 14.48
N LYS A 389 -14.84 -0.04 14.69
CA LYS A 389 -15.65 -0.62 13.61
C LYS A 389 -17.14 -0.40 13.85
N LEU A 390 -17.89 -0.51 12.76
CA LEU A 390 -19.33 -0.37 12.76
C LEU A 390 -20.01 -1.74 12.93
N ASP A 391 -20.69 -1.95 14.05
CA ASP A 391 -21.56 -3.12 14.24
C ASP A 391 -22.91 -2.85 13.59
N TYR A 392 -23.06 -3.28 12.33
CA TYR A 392 -24.29 -3.14 11.55
C TYR A 392 -25.49 -3.85 12.17
N LYS A 393 -25.27 -5.04 12.76
CA LYS A 393 -26.33 -5.86 13.38
C LYS A 393 -26.91 -5.13 14.62
N LYS A 394 -26.06 -4.52 15.46
CA LYS A 394 -26.46 -3.80 16.69
C LYS A 394 -26.62 -2.28 16.50
N LYS A 395 -26.34 -1.76 15.30
CA LYS A 395 -26.34 -0.34 14.93
C LYS A 395 -25.51 0.56 15.86
N LYS A 396 -24.29 0.14 16.19
CA LYS A 396 -23.38 0.82 17.15
C LYS A 396 -21.94 0.87 16.62
N ILE A 397 -21.18 1.87 17.07
CA ILE A 397 -19.72 1.89 16.91
C ILE A 397 -19.09 1.12 18.09
N VAL A 398 -18.14 0.25 17.79
CA VAL A 398 -17.28 -0.47 18.72
C VAL A 398 -15.89 0.15 18.63
N SER A 399 -15.37 0.72 19.71
CA SER A 399 -14.07 1.41 19.76
C SER A 399 -13.06 0.67 20.66
N GLY A 400 -11.78 0.94 20.46
CA GLY A 400 -10.68 0.25 21.16
C GLY A 400 -10.12 -0.96 20.41
N LEU A 401 -10.51 -1.13 19.14
CA LEU A 401 -9.91 -2.07 18.21
C LEU A 401 -8.50 -1.62 17.83
N ILE A 402 -7.73 -2.57 17.29
CA ILE A 402 -6.32 -2.38 16.98
C ILE A 402 -6.14 -2.13 15.47
N PRO A 403 -5.93 -0.86 15.03
CA PRO A 403 -5.68 -0.54 13.63
C PRO A 403 -4.37 -1.17 13.16
N ARG A 404 -4.51 -2.26 12.39
CA ARG A 404 -3.45 -3.20 11.98
C ARG A 404 -2.19 -2.52 11.42
N ASP A 405 -2.34 -1.63 10.44
CA ASP A 405 -1.24 -0.87 9.83
C ASP A 405 -0.48 0.01 10.84
N ARG A 406 -1.19 0.58 11.82
CA ARG A 406 -0.60 1.43 12.85
C ARG A 406 0.11 0.62 13.91
N LEU A 407 -0.43 -0.55 14.28
CA LEU A 407 0.22 -1.49 15.19
C LEU A 407 1.59 -1.91 14.66
N PHE A 408 1.66 -2.40 13.42
CA PHE A 408 2.94 -2.82 12.84
C PHE A 408 3.93 -1.67 12.77
N HIS A 409 3.49 -0.50 12.31
CA HIS A 409 4.36 0.67 12.24
C HIS A 409 4.96 1.07 13.61
N ILE A 410 4.18 1.00 14.71
CA ILE A 410 4.72 1.31 16.04
C ILE A 410 5.57 0.17 16.61
N GLN A 411 5.21 -1.09 16.38
CA GLN A 411 6.02 -2.24 16.82
C GLN A 411 7.38 -2.25 16.14
N ASP A 412 7.46 -2.02 14.83
CA ASP A 412 8.72 -1.93 14.10
C ASP A 412 9.57 -0.76 14.59
N LYS A 413 8.95 0.41 14.81
CA LYS A 413 9.63 1.55 15.42
C LYS A 413 10.19 1.23 16.82
N ILE A 414 9.50 0.44 17.64
CA ILE A 414 10.01 0.03 18.96
C ILE A 414 11.17 -0.98 18.79
N ARG A 415 11.03 -2.00 17.94
CA ARG A 415 12.09 -2.99 17.64
C ARG A 415 13.36 -2.34 17.09
N GLU A 416 13.23 -1.31 16.26
CA GLU A 416 14.34 -0.54 15.70
C GLU A 416 14.84 0.59 16.63
N ASN A 417 14.23 0.79 17.80
CA ASN A 417 14.50 1.90 18.73
C ASN A 417 14.40 3.30 18.07
N LYS A 418 13.43 3.45 17.16
CA LYS A 418 13.07 4.68 16.41
C LYS A 418 11.70 5.25 16.81
N HIS A 419 11.05 4.72 17.85
CA HIS A 419 9.81 5.28 18.39
C HIS A 419 10.05 6.65 19.05
N THR A 420 9.00 7.45 19.20
CA THR A 420 9.11 8.73 19.91
C THR A 420 9.12 8.47 21.42
N PRO A 421 10.16 8.85 22.18
CA PRO A 421 10.15 8.67 23.64
C PRO A 421 8.96 9.40 24.26
N LEU A 422 8.28 8.77 25.22
CA LEU A 422 6.97 9.24 25.73
C LEU A 422 7.05 10.66 26.29
N SER A 423 8.15 10.99 26.97
CA SER A 423 8.39 12.35 27.46
C SER A 423 8.42 13.38 26.32
N LYS A 424 9.08 13.07 25.20
CA LYS A 424 9.16 13.96 24.03
C LYS A 424 7.80 14.04 23.32
N LEU A 425 7.10 12.92 23.17
CA LEU A 425 5.76 12.86 22.57
C LEU A 425 4.77 13.75 23.35
N GLY A 426 4.84 13.73 24.69
CA GLY A 426 4.05 14.53 25.60
C GLY A 426 4.11 16.06 25.38
N GLY A 427 5.14 16.57 24.69
CA GLY A 427 5.31 17.99 24.36
C GLY A 427 5.61 18.27 22.89
N LEU A 428 5.38 17.32 21.98
CA LEU A 428 5.76 17.48 20.58
C LEU A 428 4.95 18.59 19.89
N ALA A 429 5.66 19.54 19.28
CA ALA A 429 5.05 20.69 18.61
C ALA A 429 4.42 20.30 17.27
N ARG A 430 3.30 20.95 16.91
CA ARG A 430 2.49 20.65 15.71
C ARG A 430 3.28 20.62 14.40
N ASN A 431 4.30 21.47 14.24
CA ASN A 431 5.17 21.51 13.05
C ASN A 431 6.19 20.36 12.97
N ARG A 432 6.39 19.61 14.06
CA ARG A 432 7.23 18.40 14.11
C ARG A 432 6.40 17.10 14.22
N PHE A 433 5.08 17.22 14.34
CA PHE A 433 4.17 16.09 14.34
C PHE A 433 3.86 15.68 12.89
N SER A 434 4.08 14.41 12.57
CA SER A 434 3.94 13.85 11.22
C SER A 434 3.10 12.57 11.24
N GLY A 435 2.74 12.03 10.06
CA GLY A 435 1.91 10.84 9.92
C GLY A 435 2.37 9.62 10.76
N THR A 436 3.67 9.46 10.98
CA THR A 436 4.22 8.38 11.82
C THR A 436 3.80 8.48 13.28
N HIS A 437 3.66 9.70 13.81
CA HIS A 437 3.35 9.97 15.22
C HIS A 437 1.89 9.66 15.58
N TYR A 438 1.01 9.46 14.59
CA TYR A 438 -0.36 8.99 14.83
C TYR A 438 -0.37 7.57 15.44
N ALA A 439 0.57 6.70 15.01
CA ALA A 439 0.71 5.35 15.56
C ALA A 439 1.19 5.39 17.01
N ASP A 440 2.23 6.18 17.32
CA ASP A 440 2.77 6.42 18.67
C ASP A 440 1.65 6.94 19.60
N SER A 441 0.88 7.91 19.11
CA SER A 441 -0.20 8.57 19.88
C SER A 441 -1.36 7.64 20.16
N TRP A 442 -1.76 6.82 19.19
CA TRP A 442 -2.76 5.77 19.38
C TRP A 442 -2.30 4.72 20.38
N ALA A 443 -1.05 4.25 20.26
CA ALA A 443 -0.51 3.20 21.14
C ALA A 443 -0.49 3.64 22.62
N VAL A 444 -0.22 4.92 22.89
CA VAL A 444 -0.31 5.49 24.25
C VAL A 444 -1.77 5.55 24.72
N TRP A 445 -2.72 5.98 23.87
CA TRP A 445 -4.15 5.98 24.20
C TRP A 445 -4.68 4.58 24.50
N HIS A 446 -4.31 3.60 23.67
CA HIS A 446 -4.70 2.20 23.81
C HIS A 446 -4.12 1.59 25.08
N TYR A 447 -2.83 1.80 25.39
CA TYR A 447 -2.24 1.40 26.67
C TYR A 447 -2.94 2.02 27.89
N LEU A 448 -3.27 3.32 27.83
CA LEU A 448 -3.93 4.00 28.96
C LEU A 448 -5.39 3.56 29.18
N ILE A 449 -6.09 3.05 28.15
CA ILE A 449 -7.50 2.62 28.26
C ILE A 449 -7.64 1.09 28.42
N ASN A 450 -6.80 0.31 27.73
CA ASN A 450 -6.88 -1.15 27.56
C ASN A 450 -5.69 -1.91 28.17
N GLY A 451 -4.64 -1.21 28.61
CA GLY A 451 -3.46 -1.84 29.22
C GLY A 451 -3.71 -2.42 30.62
N PRO A 452 -2.71 -3.13 31.19
CA PRO A 452 -2.84 -3.81 32.49
C PRO A 452 -3.32 -2.88 33.61
N GLU A 453 -2.84 -1.64 33.59
CA GLU A 453 -3.13 -0.59 34.57
C GLU A 453 -4.20 0.41 34.08
N SER A 454 -5.13 -0.05 33.22
CA SER A 454 -6.21 0.75 32.62
C SER A 454 -6.96 1.67 33.60
N LYS A 455 -7.19 1.26 34.85
CA LYS A 455 -7.81 2.12 35.88
C LYS A 455 -6.95 3.34 36.25
N LYS A 456 -5.63 3.21 36.24
CA LYS A 456 -4.67 4.32 36.43
C LYS A 456 -4.59 5.14 35.14
N GLY A 457 -4.49 4.49 33.98
CA GLY A 457 -4.39 5.17 32.69
C GLY A 457 -5.62 6.00 32.30
N GLN A 458 -6.83 5.52 32.59
CA GLN A 458 -8.07 6.29 32.40
C GLN A 458 -8.12 7.52 33.34
N ARG A 459 -7.56 7.42 34.56
CA ARG A 459 -7.41 8.57 35.48
C ARG A 459 -6.36 9.56 34.97
N PHE A 460 -5.23 9.08 34.43
CA PHE A 460 -4.23 9.91 33.73
C PHE A 460 -4.92 10.72 32.63
N LEU A 461 -5.67 10.08 31.73
CA LEU A 461 -6.35 10.78 30.61
C LEU A 461 -7.38 11.80 31.11
N ALA A 462 -8.14 11.47 32.16
CA ALA A 462 -9.13 12.37 32.76
C ALA A 462 -8.49 13.58 33.47
N GLU A 463 -7.38 13.39 34.20
CA GLU A 463 -6.66 14.52 34.79
C GLU A 463 -5.97 15.38 33.73
N TYR A 464 -5.41 14.76 32.68
CA TYR A 464 -4.82 15.49 31.55
C TYR A 464 -5.86 16.36 30.81
N TRP A 465 -7.10 15.84 30.65
CA TRP A 465 -8.25 16.62 30.19
C TRP A 465 -8.46 17.87 31.04
N ILE A 466 -8.63 17.69 32.36
CA ILE A 466 -8.92 18.77 33.33
C ILE A 466 -7.78 19.79 33.41
N MET A 467 -6.53 19.38 33.23
CA MET A 467 -5.39 20.31 33.15
C MET A 467 -5.48 21.20 31.91
N GLY A 468 -5.79 20.61 30.75
CA GLY A 468 -5.91 21.33 29.48
C GLY A 468 -7.07 22.33 29.41
N GLU A 469 -8.15 22.10 30.17
CA GLU A 469 -9.23 23.07 30.33
C GLU A 469 -8.75 24.37 31.00
N LYS A 470 -7.78 24.26 31.92
CA LYS A 470 -7.27 25.38 32.75
C LYS A 470 -6.06 26.08 32.15
N ARG A 471 -5.16 25.35 31.49
CA ARG A 471 -3.89 25.85 30.95
C ARG A 471 -3.38 25.01 29.80
N ARG A 472 -2.42 25.52 29.01
CA ARG A 472 -1.66 24.71 28.06
C ARG A 472 -0.94 23.56 28.80
N VAL A 473 -1.09 22.34 28.31
CA VAL A 473 -0.38 21.14 28.78
C VAL A 473 0.72 20.75 27.79
N ALA A 474 1.82 20.21 28.31
CA ALA A 474 3.00 19.85 27.53
C ALA A 474 3.78 18.70 28.20
N GLN A 475 5.01 18.45 27.74
CA GLN A 475 5.94 17.42 28.26
C GLN A 475 6.02 17.41 29.79
N ARG A 476 6.09 18.57 30.44
CA ARG A 476 6.13 18.64 31.91
C ARG A 476 4.89 18.01 32.56
N GLN A 477 3.68 18.31 32.09
CA GLN A 477 2.44 17.75 32.66
C GLN A 477 2.27 16.26 32.31
N PHE A 478 2.78 15.83 31.15
CA PHE A 478 2.85 14.41 30.82
C PHE A 478 3.76 13.68 31.83
N ASN A 479 4.95 14.22 32.10
CA ASN A 479 5.89 13.65 33.05
C ASN A 479 5.33 13.64 34.48
N GLU A 480 4.73 14.74 34.95
CA GLU A 480 4.09 14.86 36.27
C GLU A 480 3.00 13.78 36.48
N LEU A 481 2.22 13.45 35.44
CA LEU A 481 1.22 12.38 35.52
C LEU A 481 1.81 10.98 35.38
N ALA A 482 2.87 10.80 34.57
CA ALA A 482 3.54 9.51 34.44
C ALA A 482 4.19 9.10 35.77
N GLU A 483 4.89 10.03 36.42
CA GLU A 483 5.44 9.86 37.78
C GLU A 483 4.33 9.49 38.79
N LYS A 484 3.23 10.26 38.81
CA LYS A 484 2.09 10.03 39.72
C LYS A 484 1.41 8.67 39.56
N TYR A 485 1.31 8.12 38.35
CA TYR A 485 0.53 6.90 38.08
C TYR A 485 1.36 5.65 37.79
N PHE A 486 2.62 5.81 37.35
CA PHE A 486 3.49 4.74 36.85
C PHE A 486 4.92 4.82 37.43
N GLY A 487 5.14 5.61 38.48
CA GLY A 487 6.45 5.77 39.14
C GLY A 487 7.37 6.76 38.42
N SER A 488 7.55 6.59 37.10
CA SER A 488 8.30 7.50 36.26
C SER A 488 7.90 7.38 34.79
N VAL A 489 8.34 8.33 33.95
CA VAL A 489 8.16 8.23 32.50
C VAL A 489 8.96 7.06 31.90
N ALA A 490 10.11 6.72 32.48
CA ALA A 490 10.96 5.63 31.99
C ALA A 490 10.34 4.26 32.27
N GLU A 491 9.76 4.07 33.46
CA GLU A 491 8.99 2.87 33.81
C GLU A 491 7.72 2.77 32.96
N MET A 492 6.95 3.87 32.85
CA MET A 492 5.80 3.93 31.96
C MET A 492 6.15 3.58 30.51
N GLU A 493 7.28 4.07 29.99
CA GLU A 493 7.73 3.80 28.62
C GLU A 493 8.16 2.34 28.44
N LYS A 494 8.84 1.73 29.42
CA LYS A 494 9.19 0.30 29.41
C LYS A 494 7.93 -0.58 29.40
N ASP A 495 6.97 -0.31 30.28
CA ASP A 495 5.73 -1.06 30.39
C ASP A 495 4.84 -0.88 29.15
N TRP A 496 4.81 0.35 28.60
CA TRP A 496 4.14 0.66 27.34
C TRP A 496 4.77 -0.08 26.15
N GLN A 497 6.10 -0.11 26.02
CA GLN A 497 6.78 -0.86 24.95
C GLN A 497 6.47 -2.36 25.06
N ALA A 498 6.58 -2.95 26.26
CA ALA A 498 6.27 -4.36 26.48
C ALA A 498 4.81 -4.67 26.13
N TYR A 499 3.87 -3.80 26.52
CA TYR A 499 2.46 -3.90 26.13
C TYR A 499 2.27 -3.85 24.61
N VAL A 500 2.81 -2.83 23.93
CA VAL A 500 2.63 -2.66 22.46
C VAL A 500 3.25 -3.80 21.67
N LEU A 501 4.38 -4.36 22.11
CA LEU A 501 4.99 -5.54 21.49
C LEU A 501 4.20 -6.84 21.76
N SER A 502 3.43 -6.90 22.86
CA SER A 502 2.56 -8.04 23.17
C SER A 502 1.21 -8.02 22.42
N LEU A 503 0.79 -6.87 21.88
CA LEU A 503 -0.45 -6.75 21.12
C LEU A 503 -0.39 -7.57 19.82
N LYS A 504 -1.41 -8.41 19.61
CA LYS A 504 -1.78 -8.96 18.30
C LYS A 504 -2.88 -8.05 17.69
N PRO A 505 -2.89 -7.82 16.37
CA PRO A 505 -4.00 -7.13 15.72
C PRO A 505 -5.28 -7.97 15.81
N ASP A 506 -6.44 -7.31 15.84
CA ASP A 506 -7.71 -8.02 15.71
C ASP A 506 -7.76 -8.79 14.37
N PRO A 507 -8.48 -9.92 14.29
CA PRO A 507 -8.68 -10.63 13.03
C PRO A 507 -9.32 -9.73 11.98
N ALA A 508 -8.86 -9.83 10.73
CA ALA A 508 -9.33 -8.95 9.65
C ALA A 508 -10.79 -9.20 9.21
N GLY A 509 -11.50 -10.14 9.84
CA GLY A 509 -12.85 -10.56 9.50
C GLY A 509 -13.40 -11.56 10.52
N GLU A 510 -14.62 -12.03 10.27
CA GLU A 510 -15.38 -12.91 11.14
C GLU A 510 -15.66 -14.25 10.42
N ILE A 511 -15.68 -15.36 11.17
CA ILE A 511 -15.98 -16.71 10.63
C ILE A 511 -17.44 -17.05 10.96
N GLU A 512 -18.22 -17.47 9.95
CA GLU A 512 -19.57 -18.00 10.10
C GLU A 512 -19.67 -19.34 9.36
N GLY A 513 -19.61 -20.44 10.11
CA GLY A 513 -19.53 -21.80 9.56
C GLY A 513 -18.24 -22.02 8.77
N ASP A 514 -18.37 -22.36 7.49
CA ASP A 514 -17.24 -22.60 6.59
C ASP A 514 -16.74 -21.34 5.85
N VAL A 515 -17.29 -20.16 6.16
CA VAL A 515 -17.02 -18.90 5.46
C VAL A 515 -16.33 -17.89 6.38
N PHE A 516 -15.18 -17.37 5.96
CA PHE A 516 -14.59 -16.17 6.54
C PHE A 516 -15.02 -14.94 5.74
N THR A 517 -15.39 -13.87 6.43
CA THR A 517 -15.95 -12.64 5.87
C THR A 517 -15.21 -11.42 6.43
N SER A 518 -14.48 -10.70 5.59
CA SER A 518 -13.84 -9.42 5.93
C SER A 518 -14.59 -8.25 5.30
N MET A 519 -15.27 -7.46 6.13
CA MET A 519 -15.91 -6.23 5.68
C MET A 519 -14.89 -5.11 5.46
N ASP A 520 -13.89 -4.97 6.34
CA ASP A 520 -12.90 -3.89 6.25
C ASP A 520 -12.00 -4.00 5.01
N PHE A 521 -11.74 -5.24 4.55
CA PHE A 521 -10.99 -5.53 3.33
C PHE A 521 -11.88 -6.01 2.16
N MET A 522 -13.20 -5.98 2.35
CA MET A 522 -14.23 -6.28 1.35
C MET A 522 -14.01 -7.61 0.60
N PHE A 523 -13.71 -8.71 1.31
CA PHE A 523 -13.60 -10.05 0.71
C PHE A 523 -14.16 -11.16 1.62
N LYS A 524 -14.70 -12.21 1.01
CA LYS A 524 -15.05 -13.46 1.69
C LYS A 524 -14.31 -14.63 1.03
N ILE A 525 -14.13 -15.69 1.78
CA ILE A 525 -13.46 -16.92 1.35
C ILE A 525 -14.12 -18.11 2.06
N THR A 526 -14.42 -19.17 1.32
CA THR A 526 -15.02 -20.40 1.87
C THR A 526 -13.96 -21.48 1.93
N ARG A 527 -13.79 -22.14 3.08
CA ARG A 527 -12.83 -23.26 3.20
C ARG A 527 -13.22 -24.43 2.28
N PRO A 528 -12.27 -25.24 1.81
CA PRO A 528 -12.56 -26.38 0.92
C PRO A 528 -13.42 -27.47 1.56
N ASN A 529 -13.04 -27.86 2.78
CA ASN A 529 -13.60 -29.00 3.49
C ASN A 529 -13.20 -28.90 4.97
N SER A 530 -13.69 -29.83 5.81
CA SER A 530 -13.46 -29.84 7.25
C SER A 530 -12.05 -30.25 7.70
N GLN A 531 -11.10 -30.48 6.78
CA GLN A 531 -9.68 -30.67 7.13
C GLN A 531 -8.92 -29.34 7.23
N TRP A 532 -9.53 -28.24 6.76
CA TRP A 532 -8.95 -26.90 6.78
C TRP A 532 -9.60 -26.05 7.87
N ASP A 533 -8.80 -25.45 8.73
CA ASP A 533 -9.26 -24.59 9.82
C ASP A 533 -8.69 -23.18 9.67
N PHE A 534 -9.53 -22.18 9.96
CA PHE A 534 -9.14 -20.78 9.96
C PHE A 534 -8.31 -20.47 11.22
N ILE A 535 -7.05 -20.11 11.05
CA ILE A 535 -6.14 -19.77 12.14
C ILE A 535 -6.02 -18.25 12.21
N LEU A 536 -6.79 -17.64 13.12
CA LEU A 536 -6.83 -16.18 13.28
C LEU A 536 -5.81 -15.62 14.29
N GLU A 537 -5.10 -16.49 15.00
CA GLU A 537 -4.18 -16.11 16.09
C GLU A 537 -2.69 -16.16 15.71
N ASP A 538 -2.33 -16.91 14.66
CA ASP A 538 -0.96 -17.07 14.12
C ASP A 538 -0.72 -16.23 12.84
N ILE A 539 -1.42 -15.10 12.72
CA ILE A 539 -1.35 -14.25 11.53
C ILE A 539 -0.04 -13.43 11.54
N GLU A 540 0.96 -13.90 10.80
CA GLU A 540 2.23 -13.19 10.54
C GLU A 540 2.01 -11.96 9.62
N ASP A 541 2.86 -10.94 9.75
CA ASP A 541 2.92 -9.76 8.87
C ASP A 541 1.55 -9.21 8.40
N ARG A 542 1.42 -8.92 7.10
CA ARG A 542 0.26 -8.28 6.46
C ARG A 542 -0.87 -9.27 6.10
N ASP A 543 -0.86 -10.46 6.68
CA ASP A 543 -1.84 -11.50 6.38
C ASP A 543 -3.22 -11.08 6.93
N LEU A 544 -4.28 -11.38 6.17
CA LEU A 544 -5.67 -11.04 6.51
C LEU A 544 -6.41 -12.25 7.07
N VAL A 545 -6.16 -13.41 6.47
CA VAL A 545 -6.65 -14.70 6.95
C VAL A 545 -5.66 -15.78 6.56
N LEU A 546 -5.50 -16.74 7.48
CA LEU A 546 -4.74 -17.97 7.30
C LEU A 546 -5.70 -19.15 7.46
N LEU A 547 -5.65 -20.10 6.54
CA LEU A 547 -6.23 -21.44 6.70
C LEU A 547 -5.08 -22.44 6.82
N ARG A 548 -5.10 -23.31 7.82
CA ARG A 548 -4.11 -24.39 7.98
C ARG A 548 -4.82 -25.74 7.91
N LYS A 549 -4.17 -26.75 7.35
CA LYS A 549 -4.73 -28.11 7.26
C LYS A 549 -4.27 -28.97 8.44
N GLY A 550 -5.07 -29.07 9.50
CA GLY A 550 -4.70 -29.76 10.74
C GLY A 550 -3.32 -29.29 11.29
N ASP A 551 -2.53 -30.22 11.82
CA ASP A 551 -1.17 -29.95 12.34
C ASP A 551 -0.08 -29.83 11.25
N THR A 552 -0.48 -29.72 9.97
CA THR A 552 0.46 -29.56 8.87
C THR A 552 0.87 -28.11 8.66
N ARG A 553 2.00 -27.84 7.99
CA ARG A 553 2.34 -26.49 7.50
C ARG A 553 1.83 -26.22 6.06
N ASN A 554 0.77 -26.93 5.62
CA ASN A 554 -0.01 -26.52 4.45
C ASN A 554 -0.93 -25.36 4.84
N GLU A 555 -0.77 -24.24 4.16
CA GLU A 555 -1.31 -22.95 4.57
C GLU A 555 -1.82 -22.12 3.38
N ILE A 556 -3.09 -21.72 3.44
CA ILE A 556 -3.66 -20.72 2.51
C ILE A 556 -3.65 -19.37 3.20
N ARG A 557 -2.97 -18.38 2.62
CA ARG A 557 -2.81 -17.03 3.18
C ARG A 557 -3.36 -16.00 2.21
N VAL A 558 -4.26 -15.14 2.69
CA VAL A 558 -4.63 -13.90 1.97
C VAL A 558 -3.81 -12.77 2.55
N ARG A 559 -3.16 -11.97 1.71
CA ARG A 559 -2.15 -10.97 2.08
C ARG A 559 -2.46 -9.62 1.45
N LEU A 560 -2.19 -8.53 2.17
CA LEU A 560 -2.16 -7.21 1.55
C LEU A 560 -0.88 -7.02 0.76
N LEU A 561 -1.04 -6.60 -0.49
CA LEU A 561 0.07 -6.08 -1.27
C LEU A 561 0.62 -4.81 -0.59
N SER A 562 1.95 -4.70 -0.53
CA SER A 562 2.62 -3.46 -0.15
C SER A 562 2.16 -2.34 -1.07
N LYS A 563 1.82 -1.16 -0.54
CA LYS A 563 1.57 0.04 -1.36
C LYS A 563 2.87 0.63 -1.93
N SER A 564 3.65 -0.19 -2.64
CA SER A 564 4.73 0.27 -3.52
C SER A 564 4.11 0.82 -4.82
N GLU A 565 3.39 1.93 -4.69
CA GLU A 565 2.82 2.75 -5.78
C GLU A 565 1.66 2.15 -6.59
N GLU A 566 0.71 3.03 -6.96
CA GLU A 566 -0.52 2.69 -7.72
C GLU A 566 -0.26 2.34 -9.19
N THR A 567 1.00 2.07 -9.53
CA THR A 567 1.49 1.73 -10.88
C THR A 567 2.32 0.44 -10.91
N GLN A 568 2.49 -0.25 -9.77
CA GLN A 568 3.24 -1.50 -9.71
C GLN A 568 2.40 -2.65 -10.27
N THR A 569 2.97 -3.39 -11.23
CA THR A 569 2.34 -4.61 -11.74
C THR A 569 2.48 -5.75 -10.72
N PRO A 570 1.67 -6.82 -10.81
CA PRO A 570 1.88 -8.03 -10.04
C PRO A 570 3.32 -8.57 -10.09
N GLU A 571 3.94 -8.57 -11.26
CA GLU A 571 5.34 -8.97 -11.47
C GLU A 571 6.31 -8.06 -10.72
N ASP A 572 6.13 -6.74 -10.80
CA ASP A 572 7.00 -5.78 -10.09
C ASP A 572 6.95 -5.99 -8.56
N TRP A 573 5.81 -6.39 -7.99
CA TRP A 573 5.70 -6.75 -6.57
C TRP A 573 6.39 -8.09 -6.26
N VAL A 574 6.18 -9.09 -7.11
CA VAL A 574 6.87 -10.39 -7.02
C VAL A 574 8.39 -10.20 -7.01
N GLN A 575 8.92 -9.38 -7.92
CA GLN A 575 10.37 -9.14 -8.04
C GLN A 575 10.93 -8.25 -6.93
N ALA A 576 10.19 -7.23 -6.46
CA ALA A 576 10.68 -6.28 -5.47
C ALA A 576 10.56 -6.76 -4.01
N ASP A 577 9.47 -7.45 -3.66
CA ASP A 577 9.14 -7.82 -2.27
C ASP A 577 9.21 -9.33 -2.05
N LEU A 578 8.44 -10.12 -2.82
CA LEU A 578 8.22 -11.55 -2.52
C LEU A 578 9.46 -12.42 -2.80
N LEU A 579 10.07 -12.33 -3.99
CA LEU A 579 11.24 -13.13 -4.35
C LEU A 579 12.45 -12.86 -3.45
N PRO A 580 12.79 -11.60 -3.10
CA PRO A 580 13.82 -11.31 -2.11
C PRO A 580 13.51 -11.92 -0.73
N ALA A 581 12.25 -11.86 -0.27
CA ALA A 581 11.85 -12.47 0.99
C ALA A 581 11.96 -14.01 0.97
N LEU A 582 11.55 -14.66 -0.12
CA LEU A 582 11.70 -16.11 -0.32
C LEU A 582 13.18 -16.50 -0.36
N ARG A 583 14.02 -15.84 -1.18
CA ARG A 583 15.46 -16.11 -1.29
C ARG A 583 16.23 -15.87 0.02
N LYS A 584 15.71 -14.98 0.89
CA LYS A 584 16.26 -14.78 2.24
C LYS A 584 15.96 -15.95 3.19
N LYS A 585 14.87 -16.68 3.00
CA LYS A 585 14.39 -17.75 3.91
C LYS A 585 14.60 -19.17 3.37
N TYR A 586 14.69 -19.36 2.06
CA TYR A 586 14.74 -20.63 1.34
C TYR A 586 15.86 -20.68 0.31
N ASP A 587 16.29 -21.89 -0.02
CA ASP A 587 17.26 -22.16 -1.09
C ASP A 587 16.55 -22.60 -2.38
N ASN A 588 17.30 -22.64 -3.49
CA ASN A 588 16.82 -23.14 -4.78
C ASN A 588 15.48 -22.52 -5.26
N VAL A 589 15.28 -21.21 -5.01
CA VAL A 589 14.04 -20.49 -5.35
C VAL A 589 13.92 -20.24 -6.86
N VAL A 590 12.98 -20.91 -7.50
CA VAL A 590 12.64 -20.81 -8.93
C VAL A 590 11.22 -20.27 -9.10
N GLN A 591 11.02 -19.36 -10.07
CA GLN A 591 9.71 -18.89 -10.53
C GLN A 591 9.33 -19.65 -11.80
N LEU A 592 8.06 -20.07 -11.88
CA LEU A 592 7.44 -20.79 -12.98
C LEU A 592 6.11 -20.11 -13.33
N GLU A 593 5.71 -20.23 -14.59
CA GLU A 593 4.36 -19.87 -15.04
C GLU A 593 3.36 -20.97 -14.64
N GLY A 594 2.13 -20.57 -14.30
CA GLY A 594 1.05 -21.49 -14.00
C GLY A 594 -0.31 -20.82 -14.00
N GLU A 595 -1.35 -21.64 -13.87
CA GLU A 595 -2.74 -21.20 -13.79
C GLU A 595 -3.40 -21.84 -12.58
N LEU A 596 -4.30 -21.12 -11.91
CA LEU A 596 -5.10 -21.66 -10.82
C LEU A 596 -6.46 -20.95 -10.76
N GLY A 597 -7.56 -21.70 -10.65
CA GLY A 597 -8.90 -21.13 -10.56
C GLY A 597 -9.48 -20.61 -11.89
N GLY A 598 -8.77 -20.75 -13.02
CA GLY A 598 -9.04 -20.02 -14.26
C GLY A 598 -8.34 -18.65 -14.32
N LEU A 599 -7.28 -18.44 -13.52
CA LEU A 599 -6.52 -17.20 -13.41
C LEU A 599 -5.02 -17.48 -13.52
N GLU A 600 -4.27 -16.56 -14.13
CA GLU A 600 -2.80 -16.60 -14.17
C GLU A 600 -2.22 -16.51 -12.75
N ALA A 601 -1.32 -17.43 -12.41
CA ALA A 601 -0.72 -17.56 -11.09
C ALA A 601 0.82 -17.60 -11.18
N PHE A 602 1.49 -16.90 -10.28
CA PHE A 602 2.92 -17.07 -10.08
C PHE A 602 3.16 -18.35 -9.30
N VAL A 603 3.90 -19.29 -9.87
CA VAL A 603 4.25 -20.55 -9.20
C VAL A 603 5.71 -20.46 -8.75
N PHE A 604 5.97 -20.72 -7.47
CA PHE A 604 7.32 -20.76 -6.93
C PHE A 604 7.65 -22.15 -6.43
N GLU A 605 8.85 -22.64 -6.75
CA GLU A 605 9.45 -23.82 -6.14
C GLU A 605 10.69 -23.41 -5.35
N TYR A 606 10.89 -23.99 -4.17
CA TYR A 606 12.03 -23.68 -3.30
C TYR A 606 12.24 -24.78 -2.26
N GLU A 607 13.40 -24.79 -1.61
CA GLU A 607 13.80 -25.80 -0.63
C GLU A 607 14.06 -25.18 0.76
N ASP A 608 13.69 -25.90 1.81
CA ASP A 608 13.99 -25.51 3.20
C ASP A 608 15.52 -25.32 3.38
N ARG A 609 15.95 -24.12 3.79
CA ARG A 609 17.36 -23.81 4.06
C ARG A 609 17.82 -24.48 5.35
N ALA A 610 19.05 -25.02 5.36
CA ALA A 610 19.66 -25.59 6.56
C ALA A 610 19.72 -24.54 7.69
N PRO A 611 19.34 -24.89 8.94
CA PRO A 611 19.38 -23.95 10.05
C PRO A 611 20.81 -23.48 10.29
N GLU A 612 20.99 -22.17 10.51
CA GLU A 612 22.31 -21.62 10.87
C GLU A 612 22.85 -22.35 12.12
N PRO A 613 24.14 -22.74 12.14
CA PRO A 613 24.73 -23.27 13.36
C PRO A 613 24.60 -22.22 14.47
N PRO A 614 24.32 -22.62 15.72
CA PRO A 614 24.18 -21.67 16.81
C PRO A 614 25.44 -20.81 16.87
N LYS A 615 25.25 -19.48 16.85
CA LYS A 615 26.36 -18.55 17.02
C LYS A 615 27.04 -18.92 18.33
N LYS A 616 28.32 -19.32 18.25
CA LYS A 616 29.16 -19.36 19.44
C LYS A 616 29.15 -17.95 20.01
N ASP A 617 28.67 -17.81 21.24
CA ASP A 617 28.91 -16.59 21.98
C ASP A 617 30.43 -16.41 22.04
N GLU A 618 30.93 -15.31 21.49
CA GLU A 618 32.31 -14.90 21.69
C GLU A 618 32.45 -14.51 23.16
N GLU A 619 32.87 -15.48 23.98
CA GLU A 619 33.35 -15.22 25.33
C GLU A 619 34.44 -14.15 25.23
N LYS A 620 34.11 -12.95 25.73
CA LYS A 620 35.09 -11.90 25.90
C LYS A 620 35.98 -12.29 27.07
N ASP A 621 37.11 -12.92 26.76
CA ASP A 621 38.21 -13.14 27.69
C ASP A 621 38.69 -11.78 28.22
N ALA A 622 38.13 -11.40 29.36
CA ALA A 622 38.56 -10.27 30.15
C ALA A 622 39.58 -10.78 31.18
N GLU A 623 40.84 -10.94 30.76
CA GLU A 623 41.94 -11.14 31.70
C GLU A 623 42.02 -9.97 32.68
N LYS A 624 41.50 -10.16 33.90
CA LYS A 624 42.00 -9.47 35.10
C LYS A 624 42.10 -10.41 36.29
N SER A 625 43.36 -10.66 36.62
CA SER A 625 43.88 -11.23 37.87
C SER A 625 43.21 -10.73 39.15
N GLY A 626 43.14 -11.59 40.16
CA GLY A 626 43.36 -11.17 41.56
C GLY A 626 42.38 -11.68 42.62
N ASP A 627 42.87 -12.63 43.43
CA ASP A 627 42.53 -12.88 44.83
C ASP A 627 41.07 -13.13 45.32
N ALA A 628 40.82 -14.40 45.61
CA ALA A 628 40.53 -14.92 46.96
C ALA A 628 39.45 -14.23 47.84
N LYS A 629 38.33 -14.94 48.05
CA LYS A 629 38.08 -15.69 49.32
C LYS A 629 36.76 -16.47 49.36
N THR A 630 36.92 -17.77 49.59
CA THR A 630 36.16 -18.64 50.49
C THR A 630 34.75 -18.23 50.96
N ARG A 631 33.74 -19.07 50.67
CA ARG A 631 32.84 -19.58 51.72
C ARG A 631 32.27 -20.96 51.38
N THR A 632 32.67 -21.92 52.21
CA THR A 632 32.27 -23.34 52.16
C THR A 632 31.00 -23.56 52.97
N LEU A 633 30.10 -24.43 52.51
CA LEU A 633 29.19 -25.29 53.31
C LEU A 633 28.30 -26.11 52.35
N ALA A 634 28.06 -27.43 52.49
CA ALA A 634 28.89 -28.62 52.74
C ALA A 634 27.94 -29.76 53.19
N LEU A 635 27.98 -30.91 52.50
CA LEU A 635 27.42 -32.22 52.90
C LEU A 635 25.87 -32.28 53.03
N GLN A 636 25.19 -33.42 52.85
CA GLN A 636 25.62 -34.81 53.10
C GLN A 636 24.87 -35.85 52.23
N ASP A 637 25.61 -36.86 51.77
CA ASP A 637 25.21 -38.12 51.08
C ASP A 637 25.70 -39.32 51.94
N PRO A 638 25.47 -40.60 51.57
CA PRO A 638 24.37 -41.21 50.79
C PRO A 638 23.64 -42.23 51.72
N PRO A 639 23.83 -43.59 51.74
CA PRO A 639 24.30 -44.62 50.77
C PRO A 639 23.10 -45.34 50.09
N ASP A 640 23.19 -46.41 49.29
CA ASP A 640 24.29 -47.30 48.83
C ASP A 640 23.92 -47.90 47.44
N GLY A 641 24.83 -48.66 46.79
CA GLY A 641 24.49 -49.52 45.62
C GLY A 641 25.52 -49.56 44.48
N GLU A 642 26.53 -50.42 44.58
CA GLU A 642 27.49 -50.84 43.54
C GLU A 642 26.84 -51.25 42.17
N LYS A 643 27.48 -51.25 40.99
CA LYS A 643 28.91 -51.11 40.58
C LYS A 643 29.03 -50.70 39.09
N SER A 644 30.23 -50.25 38.71
CA SER A 644 30.77 -49.92 37.38
C SER A 644 30.24 -50.66 36.13
N GLY A 645 30.05 -49.91 35.04
CA GLY A 645 30.01 -50.41 33.66
C GLY A 645 30.04 -49.27 32.64
N ASP A 646 30.96 -49.31 31.67
CA ASP A 646 31.16 -48.24 30.68
C ASP A 646 29.89 -47.85 29.93
N LYS A 647 29.54 -46.56 29.96
CA LYS A 647 28.62 -45.97 28.98
C LYS A 647 29.41 -45.07 28.04
N LYS A 648 29.55 -45.54 26.80
CA LYS A 648 29.86 -44.71 25.64
C LYS A 648 28.92 -43.50 25.66
N GLU A 649 29.46 -42.33 25.36
CA GLU A 649 28.61 -41.22 24.92
C GLU A 649 27.95 -41.65 23.62
N GLU A 650 26.65 -41.95 23.68
CA GLU A 650 25.79 -41.90 22.50
C GLU A 650 25.72 -40.43 22.08
N ALA A 651 26.68 -40.03 21.23
CA ALA A 651 26.50 -38.87 20.39
C ALA A 651 25.23 -39.12 19.57
N ALA A 652 24.12 -38.52 20.01
CA ALA A 652 22.85 -38.62 19.31
C ALA A 652 23.07 -38.12 17.88
N GLU A 653 23.06 -39.04 16.92
CA GLU A 653 23.13 -38.74 15.50
C GLU A 653 21.93 -37.83 15.21
N ARG A 654 22.19 -36.53 15.12
CA ARG A 654 21.22 -35.59 14.58
C ARG A 654 21.00 -36.02 13.14
N GLU A 655 19.80 -36.50 12.83
CA GLU A 655 19.46 -36.92 11.47
C GLU A 655 19.93 -35.84 10.48
N PRO A 656 20.58 -36.24 9.37
CA PRO A 656 21.10 -35.28 8.41
C PRO A 656 19.94 -34.44 7.88
N PHE A 657 20.09 -33.12 7.96
CA PHE A 657 19.06 -32.17 7.53
C PHE A 657 18.63 -32.47 6.08
N LYS A 658 17.43 -33.00 5.92
CA LYS A 658 16.82 -33.30 4.62
C LYS A 658 15.99 -32.08 4.19
N PRO A 659 16.45 -31.26 3.22
CA PRO A 659 15.69 -30.11 2.76
C PRO A 659 14.36 -30.59 2.15
N LEU A 660 13.25 -30.06 2.64
CA LEU A 660 11.94 -30.28 2.05
C LEU A 660 11.78 -29.40 0.81
N LYS A 661 11.19 -29.97 -0.25
CA LYS A 661 10.77 -29.22 -1.44
C LYS A 661 9.40 -28.61 -1.19
N HIS A 662 9.24 -27.36 -1.59
CA HIS A 662 7.98 -26.62 -1.48
C HIS A 662 7.52 -26.17 -2.86
N ARG A 663 6.20 -26.03 -3.00
CA ARG A 663 5.59 -25.24 -4.07
C ARG A 663 4.66 -24.21 -3.44
N SER A 664 4.52 -23.07 -4.12
CA SER A 664 3.57 -22.01 -3.77
C SER A 664 2.89 -21.50 -5.02
N TYR A 665 1.62 -21.14 -4.90
CA TYR A 665 0.83 -20.48 -5.95
C TYR A 665 0.41 -19.13 -5.41
N VAL A 666 0.76 -18.07 -6.11
CA VAL A 666 0.42 -16.70 -5.74
C VAL A 666 -0.44 -16.09 -6.83
N LEU A 667 -1.69 -15.81 -6.47
CA LEU A 667 -2.67 -15.14 -7.29
C LEU A 667 -2.74 -13.68 -6.84
N VAL A 668 -2.51 -12.74 -7.76
CA VAL A 668 -2.35 -11.32 -7.45
C VAL A 668 -3.48 -10.53 -8.08
N GLY A 669 -4.37 -9.96 -7.24
CA GLY A 669 -5.40 -9.05 -7.67
C GLY A 669 -5.00 -7.58 -7.49
N VAL A 670 -5.82 -6.67 -8.04
CA VAL A 670 -5.62 -5.20 -8.06
C VAL A 670 -5.47 -4.53 -6.67
N SER A 671 -5.62 -5.26 -5.56
CA SER A 671 -5.43 -4.70 -4.20
C SER A 671 -5.00 -5.73 -3.14
N ASN A 672 -5.22 -7.02 -3.38
CA ASN A 672 -4.88 -8.12 -2.46
C ASN A 672 -4.14 -9.21 -3.26
N ALA A 673 -3.14 -9.84 -2.67
CA ALA A 673 -2.59 -11.11 -3.15
C ALA A 673 -3.07 -12.24 -2.26
N TYR A 674 -3.17 -13.44 -2.80
CA TYR A 674 -3.39 -14.64 -2.01
C TYR A 674 -2.39 -15.71 -2.45
N GLU A 675 -1.73 -16.26 -1.45
CA GLU A 675 -0.63 -17.21 -1.55
C GLU A 675 -1.11 -18.52 -0.91
N LEU A 676 -1.20 -19.60 -1.70
CA LEU A 676 -1.05 -20.92 -1.09
C LEU A 676 0.42 -21.22 -0.95
N ARG A 677 0.76 -21.71 0.22
CA ARG A 677 2.05 -22.27 0.58
C ARG A 677 1.84 -23.69 1.12
N GLY A 678 2.67 -24.64 0.69
CA GLY A 678 2.64 -26.01 1.22
C GLY A 678 3.97 -26.46 1.83
N SER A 679 3.92 -27.50 2.67
CA SER A 679 5.07 -27.97 3.45
C SER A 679 5.34 -29.48 3.35
N PHE A 680 5.21 -30.02 2.15
CA PHE A 680 5.42 -31.44 1.89
C PHE A 680 6.13 -31.62 0.56
N GLU A 681 6.74 -32.79 0.37
CA GLU A 681 7.33 -33.15 -0.90
C GLU A 681 6.31 -32.96 -2.04
N LEU A 682 6.82 -32.49 -3.19
CA LEU A 682 6.05 -32.03 -4.35
C LEU A 682 4.81 -32.89 -4.74
N PRO A 683 4.83 -34.24 -4.64
CA PRO A 683 3.66 -35.06 -4.94
C PRO A 683 2.45 -34.81 -4.02
N GLU A 684 2.67 -34.58 -2.72
CA GLU A 684 1.59 -34.38 -1.75
C GLU A 684 0.92 -33.02 -1.96
N PHE A 685 1.71 -31.99 -2.27
CA PHE A 685 1.21 -30.68 -2.67
C PHE A 685 0.22 -30.77 -3.85
N ASN A 686 0.56 -31.55 -4.87
CA ASN A 686 -0.29 -31.68 -6.06
C ASN A 686 -1.66 -32.29 -5.74
N SER A 687 -1.77 -33.11 -4.69
CA SER A 687 -3.07 -33.64 -4.24
C SER A 687 -3.99 -32.59 -3.62
N HIS A 688 -3.49 -31.38 -3.33
CA HIS A 688 -4.26 -30.27 -2.73
C HIS A 688 -4.59 -29.16 -3.75
N LEU A 689 -4.22 -29.33 -5.03
CA LEU A 689 -4.63 -28.44 -6.13
C LEU A 689 -6.18 -28.31 -6.29
N PRO A 690 -7.01 -29.34 -6.00
CA PRO A 690 -8.47 -29.16 -6.07
C PRO A 690 -9.02 -28.25 -4.97
N ASP A 691 -8.46 -28.34 -3.75
CA ASP A 691 -8.81 -27.47 -2.62
C ASP A 691 -8.44 -26.01 -2.93
N LEU A 692 -7.35 -25.81 -3.68
CA LEU A 692 -6.92 -24.50 -4.19
C LEU A 692 -7.83 -23.89 -5.24
N ASP A 693 -8.20 -24.65 -6.26
CA ASP A 693 -9.11 -24.21 -7.31
C ASP A 693 -10.46 -23.85 -6.68
N TRP A 694 -10.93 -24.64 -5.69
CA TRP A 694 -12.08 -24.27 -4.89
C TRP A 694 -11.90 -22.96 -4.11
N VAL A 695 -10.75 -22.71 -3.47
CA VAL A 695 -10.55 -21.48 -2.68
C VAL A 695 -10.37 -20.25 -3.56
N SER A 696 -9.65 -20.39 -4.67
CA SER A 696 -9.52 -19.33 -5.68
C SER A 696 -10.88 -19.01 -6.31
N PHE A 697 -11.70 -20.05 -6.50
CA PHE A 697 -13.10 -19.89 -6.89
C PHE A 697 -13.98 -19.31 -5.77
N SER A 698 -13.78 -19.66 -4.50
CA SER A 698 -14.63 -19.19 -3.38
C SER A 698 -14.27 -17.77 -2.91
N PHE A 699 -13.07 -17.29 -3.27
CA PHE A 699 -12.63 -15.92 -3.05
C PHE A 699 -13.50 -14.95 -3.86
N GLU A 700 -14.40 -14.27 -3.18
CA GLU A 700 -15.22 -13.22 -3.77
C GLU A 700 -14.94 -11.90 -3.06
N LYS A 701 -14.75 -10.83 -3.84
CA LYS A 701 -14.88 -9.47 -3.31
C LYS A 701 -16.29 -9.32 -2.76
N ILE A 702 -16.45 -8.95 -1.49
CA ILE A 702 -17.76 -8.70 -0.91
C ILE A 702 -18.32 -7.43 -1.55
N LEU A 703 -19.39 -7.61 -2.31
CA LEU A 703 -20.13 -6.54 -2.98
C LEU A 703 -21.37 -6.12 -2.17
N GLN A 704 -21.27 -6.21 -0.84
CA GLN A 704 -22.33 -5.83 0.09
C GLN A 704 -21.85 -4.68 0.95
N ASN A 705 -22.68 -3.64 1.09
CA ASN A 705 -22.51 -2.48 1.97
C ASN A 705 -21.06 -1.97 2.11
N ARG A 706 -20.65 -1.10 1.18
CA ARG A 706 -19.40 -0.33 1.23
C ARG A 706 -19.42 0.78 2.33
N TRP A 707 -20.41 0.74 3.23
CA TRP A 707 -20.88 1.78 4.16
C TRP A 707 -21.16 1.18 5.51
#